data_AF-A0A8C3SSC9-F1
#
_entry.id   AF-A0A8C3SSC9-F1
#
_cell.length_a   1.000
_cell.length_b   1.000
_cell.length_c   1.000
_cell.angle_alpha   90.00
_cell.angle_beta   90.00
_cell.angle_gamma   90.00
#
_symmetry.space_group_name_H-M   'P 1'
#
loop_
_entity.id
_entity.type
_entity.pdbx_description
1 polymer ?
#
loop_
_entity_poly.entity_id
_entity_poly.type
_entity_poly.pdbx_seq_one_letter_code
_entity_poly.pdbx_strand_id
1 'polypeptide(L)'
;DHRKCGQQETWKMIYDSAKPHEEAFPGIWKTLVGLDRMIILRCLRPDKIIPATQDFITENMGRTYIEPPTFDLAGSYNDSNCCAPLIFVLSPGADPMAGLLKFADDLGMGGTSIQTISLGQGQGPIAAKMICQAIIDGTWVVLQNCHLATSWMPALEKICEEMIVPENTHEKFRLWLTSYPSEKFPVSILQNGIKMTNEPPKGVRANLLRSYLNDPVSDPAFFTSCQKQEMWQKLLFGLCFFHALVQERKNFGPLGWNIPYEFNESDLRISMRQIQMFLNEYEEIPFEALTYLTGECNYGGRVTDDKDRRLLLSLLSIVYNKDIEQEKYKLSPGDDYYIPPHGPYQSYIDYLRSLPIATHPEVFGLHENADITKDNQETNQLFSGVLLTLPRQVGGGGKSPQETVEDLARDILSKLPNDFNLEAVMKKYPVLYEESMNTVLRQELIRFNRLTEVVRSSLVNLGKAIKGQVLMSSELEDVFNSMLGGKVPPMWAAKSYPSLKPLGSYVSDLLTRLAFFQEWINEGPPIVFWISGFYFTQSFLTGVSQNYARKYTIPIDHIGFEFEEHSMEEMAEDGAYVKGLFLEGARWDRETMQIGESLPKILYDSMPVIWLKPGESSAFLHENIYSCPVYKTSARRGTLSTTGHSTNFVLSIELPSDQPQKHWINRGVAALCQLDD
;
A
#
# COMPACT_ATOMS: atom_id res chain seq x y z
N ASP A 1 8.58 -10.65 45.22
CA ASP A 1 8.94 -11.06 43.85
C ASP A 1 8.04 -12.11 43.19
N HIS A 2 7.57 -13.18 43.87
CA HIS A 2 6.67 -14.17 43.25
C HIS A 2 5.32 -13.64 42.70
N ARG A 3 4.73 -12.57 43.26
CA ARG A 3 3.50 -11.96 42.74
C ARG A 3 3.67 -11.16 41.43
N LYS A 4 4.88 -10.63 41.16
CA LYS A 4 5.17 -9.91 39.91
C LYS A 4 5.40 -10.89 38.75
N CYS A 5 6.02 -12.04 39.03
CA CYS A 5 6.34 -13.07 38.04
C CYS A 5 5.07 -13.74 37.48
N GLY A 6 4.10 -14.09 38.33
CA GLY A 6 2.83 -14.71 37.87
C GLY A 6 1.92 -13.80 37.06
N GLN A 7 1.99 -12.47 37.26
CA GLN A 7 1.22 -11.52 36.44
C GLN A 7 1.85 -11.33 35.05
N GLN A 8 3.18 -11.39 34.96
CA GLN A 8 3.90 -11.26 33.70
C GLN A 8 3.57 -12.41 32.73
N GLU A 9 3.45 -13.65 33.21
CA GLU A 9 3.07 -14.80 32.38
C GLU A 9 1.64 -14.64 31.83
N THR A 10 0.68 -14.23 32.66
CA THR A 10 -0.70 -13.96 32.18
C THR A 10 -0.77 -12.81 31.18
N TRP A 11 -0.01 -11.74 31.38
CA TRP A 11 0.06 -10.65 30.39
C TRP A 11 0.77 -11.08 29.11
N LYS A 12 1.78 -11.95 29.21
CA LYS A 12 2.43 -12.54 28.04
C LYS A 12 1.43 -13.39 27.24
N MET A 13 0.59 -14.19 27.89
CA MET A 13 -0.48 -14.94 27.20
C MET A 13 -1.44 -14.01 26.45
N ILE A 14 -1.85 -12.89 27.06
CA ILE A 14 -2.72 -11.91 26.40
C ILE A 14 -1.99 -11.25 25.23
N TYR A 15 -0.73 -10.85 25.43
CA TYR A 15 0.08 -10.25 24.39
C TYR A 15 0.25 -11.22 23.20
N ASP A 16 0.50 -12.50 23.48
CA ASP A 16 0.68 -13.63 22.54
C ASP A 16 -0.62 -14.14 21.91
N SER A 17 -1.78 -13.82 22.46
CA SER A 17 -3.06 -14.18 21.85
C SER A 17 -3.26 -13.48 20.50
N ALA A 18 -3.83 -14.20 19.53
CA ALA A 18 -4.29 -13.63 18.26
C ALA A 18 -5.45 -12.65 18.47
N LYS A 19 -6.24 -12.84 19.54
CA LYS A 19 -7.45 -12.08 19.87
C LYS A 19 -7.37 -11.48 21.29
N PRO A 20 -6.39 -10.60 21.56
CA PRO A 20 -6.16 -10.03 22.89
C PRO A 20 -7.35 -9.19 23.41
N HIS A 21 -8.22 -8.72 22.52
CA HIS A 21 -9.43 -7.97 22.87
C HIS A 21 -10.52 -8.85 23.51
N GLU A 22 -10.58 -10.15 23.16
CA GLU A 22 -11.50 -11.14 23.74
C GLU A 22 -10.98 -11.73 25.07
N GLU A 23 -9.68 -11.62 25.37
CA GLU A 23 -9.04 -12.27 26.52
C GLU A 23 -9.35 -11.59 27.88
N ALA A 24 -9.49 -12.36 28.95
CA ALA A 24 -9.71 -11.79 30.27
C ALA A 24 -8.42 -11.18 30.87
N PHE A 25 -8.47 -9.89 31.24
CA PHE A 25 -7.32 -9.21 31.88
C PHE A 25 -7.07 -9.75 33.30
N PRO A 26 -5.81 -9.84 33.75
CA PRO A 26 -5.47 -10.43 35.04
C PRO A 26 -5.74 -9.47 36.21
N GLY A 27 -6.07 -10.04 37.38
CA GLY A 27 -6.13 -9.33 38.65
C GLY A 27 -7.16 -8.19 38.69
N ILE A 28 -6.73 -7.01 39.15
CA ILE A 28 -7.57 -5.82 39.30
C ILE A 28 -8.07 -5.25 37.96
N TRP A 29 -7.41 -5.60 36.86
CA TRP A 29 -7.74 -5.10 35.52
C TRP A 29 -8.95 -5.82 34.91
N LYS A 30 -9.38 -6.95 35.50
CA LYS A 30 -10.54 -7.73 35.07
C LYS A 30 -11.86 -6.94 35.16
N THR A 31 -11.95 -5.97 36.08
CA THR A 31 -13.16 -5.17 36.29
C THR A 31 -13.28 -4.01 35.30
N LEU A 32 -12.25 -3.73 34.49
CA LEU A 32 -12.31 -2.67 33.50
C LEU A 32 -13.14 -3.11 32.30
N VAL A 33 -14.02 -2.23 31.85
CA VAL A 33 -14.94 -2.43 30.73
C VAL A 33 -14.91 -1.22 29.81
N GLY A 34 -15.34 -1.39 28.56
CA GLY A 34 -15.42 -0.30 27.59
C GLY A 34 -14.10 0.43 27.33
N LEU A 35 -14.14 1.76 27.38
CA LEU A 35 -13.02 2.64 27.01
C LEU A 35 -11.78 2.45 27.90
N ASP A 36 -11.96 2.26 29.22
CA ASP A 36 -10.83 2.10 30.15
C ASP A 36 -10.02 0.84 29.84
N ARG A 37 -10.71 -0.24 29.44
CA ARG A 37 -10.08 -1.48 28.98
C ARG A 37 -9.31 -1.28 27.67
N MET A 38 -9.89 -0.53 26.74
CA MET A 38 -9.26 -0.24 25.44
C MET A 38 -7.98 0.61 25.58
N ILE A 39 -7.88 1.49 26.58
CA ILE A 39 -6.65 2.25 26.86
C ILE A 39 -5.47 1.30 27.17
N ILE A 40 -5.71 0.25 27.97
CA ILE A 40 -4.66 -0.74 28.28
C ILE A 40 -4.32 -1.56 27.05
N LEU A 41 -5.34 -2.00 26.30
CA LEU A 41 -5.12 -2.73 25.05
C LEU A 41 -4.27 -1.91 24.08
N ARG A 42 -4.49 -0.60 23.99
CA ARG A 42 -3.71 0.30 23.12
C ARG A 42 -2.22 0.30 23.47
N CYS A 43 -1.88 0.18 24.74
CA CYS A 43 -0.48 0.12 25.18
C CYS A 43 0.19 -1.22 24.87
N LEU A 44 -0.58 -2.31 24.77
CA LEU A 44 -0.06 -3.66 24.59
C LEU A 44 -0.11 -4.14 23.13
N ARG A 45 -1.26 -3.95 22.49
CA ARG A 45 -1.64 -4.43 21.15
C ARG A 45 -2.43 -3.34 20.43
N PRO A 46 -1.77 -2.24 20.03
CA PRO A 46 -2.42 -1.14 19.31
C PRO A 46 -3.09 -1.63 18.01
N ASP A 47 -2.57 -2.68 17.39
CA ASP A 47 -3.12 -3.33 16.21
C ASP A 47 -4.54 -3.88 16.45
N LYS A 48 -4.93 -4.22 17.69
CA LYS A 48 -6.26 -4.79 17.97
C LYS A 48 -7.27 -3.79 18.53
N ILE A 49 -7.03 -2.49 18.34
CA ILE A 49 -7.96 -1.43 18.74
C ILE A 49 -9.21 -1.38 17.86
N ILE A 50 -9.09 -1.62 16.55
CA ILE A 50 -10.25 -1.62 15.64
C ILE A 50 -11.26 -2.71 16.03
N PRO A 51 -10.88 -3.99 16.17
CA PRO A 51 -11.80 -5.03 16.66
C PRO A 51 -12.40 -4.71 18.03
N ALA A 52 -11.58 -4.22 18.99
CA ALA A 52 -12.10 -3.84 20.31
C ALA A 52 -13.14 -2.71 20.25
N THR A 53 -12.97 -1.77 19.31
CA THR A 53 -13.94 -0.69 19.06
C THR A 53 -15.23 -1.25 18.44
N GLN A 54 -15.13 -2.22 17.53
CA GLN A 54 -16.28 -2.91 16.96
C GLN A 54 -17.06 -3.70 18.02
N ASP A 55 -16.38 -4.41 18.92
CA ASP A 55 -17.04 -5.11 20.03
C ASP A 55 -17.76 -4.12 20.94
N PHE A 56 -17.10 -3.02 21.28
CA PHE A 56 -17.71 -1.95 22.08
C PHE A 56 -18.97 -1.36 21.43
N ILE A 57 -18.96 -1.12 20.11
CA ILE A 57 -20.14 -0.65 19.39
C ILE A 57 -21.23 -1.72 19.36
N THR A 58 -20.85 -2.99 19.15
CA THR A 58 -21.81 -4.12 19.14
C THR A 58 -22.54 -4.24 20.47
N GLU A 59 -21.82 -4.15 21.58
CA GLU A 59 -22.38 -4.26 22.93
C GLU A 59 -23.32 -3.10 23.28
N ASN A 60 -23.03 -1.89 22.80
CA ASN A 60 -23.78 -0.68 23.18
C ASN A 60 -24.86 -0.25 22.17
N MET A 61 -24.65 -0.47 20.87
CA MET A 61 -25.52 0.01 19.77
C MET A 61 -26.05 -1.13 18.89
N GLY A 62 -25.41 -2.30 18.90
CA GLY A 62 -25.79 -3.46 18.09
C GLY A 62 -24.98 -3.62 16.80
N ARG A 63 -25.05 -4.81 16.19
CA ARG A 63 -24.22 -5.20 15.03
C ARG A 63 -24.48 -4.38 13.76
N THR A 64 -25.68 -3.82 13.60
CA THR A 64 -26.09 -3.06 12.42
C THR A 64 -25.23 -1.81 12.17
N TYR A 65 -24.50 -1.31 13.18
CA TYR A 65 -23.63 -0.13 13.05
C TYR A 65 -22.21 -0.46 12.55
N ILE A 66 -21.88 -1.74 12.38
CA ILE A 66 -20.56 -2.21 11.95
C ILE A 66 -20.65 -2.91 10.59
N GLU A 67 -21.74 -3.63 10.36
CA GLU A 67 -22.00 -4.27 9.07
C GLU A 67 -22.41 -3.21 8.04
N PRO A 68 -21.61 -2.98 6.97
CA PRO A 68 -21.98 -2.01 5.96
C PRO A 68 -23.26 -2.47 5.25
N PRO A 69 -24.28 -1.60 5.11
CA PRO A 69 -25.48 -1.95 4.38
C PRO A 69 -25.16 -2.15 2.90
N THR A 70 -25.94 -2.97 2.20
CA THR A 70 -25.87 -3.04 0.75
C THR A 70 -26.22 -1.68 0.16
N PHE A 71 -25.51 -1.28 -0.90
CA PHE A 71 -25.80 -0.02 -1.59
C PHE A 71 -27.26 0.01 -2.07
N ASP A 72 -28.06 0.91 -1.51
CA ASP A 72 -29.49 1.06 -1.82
C ASP A 72 -29.78 2.41 -2.47
N LEU A 73 -29.81 2.39 -3.79
CA LEU A 73 -30.15 3.57 -4.60
C LEU A 73 -31.63 3.97 -4.44
N ALA A 74 -32.51 2.98 -4.24
CA ALA A 74 -33.94 3.22 -4.13
C ALA A 74 -34.27 3.89 -2.79
N GLY A 75 -33.70 3.40 -1.69
CA GLY A 75 -33.80 4.03 -0.37
C GLY A 75 -33.29 5.48 -0.39
N SER A 76 -32.10 5.69 -0.95
CA SER A 76 -31.51 7.04 -1.07
C SER A 76 -32.36 7.99 -1.92
N TYR A 77 -32.99 7.49 -2.98
CA TYR A 77 -33.93 8.26 -3.80
C TYR A 77 -35.21 8.61 -3.03
N ASN A 78 -35.74 7.68 -2.23
CA ASN A 78 -36.96 7.91 -1.46
C ASN A 78 -36.76 8.91 -0.31
N ASP A 79 -35.56 8.95 0.27
CA ASP A 79 -35.18 9.96 1.27
C ASP A 79 -34.94 11.35 0.64
N SER A 80 -34.78 11.40 -0.69
CA SER A 80 -34.56 12.65 -1.45
C SER A 80 -35.86 13.40 -1.78
N ASN A 81 -35.70 14.66 -2.17
CA ASN A 81 -36.77 15.49 -2.71
C ASN A 81 -36.27 16.27 -3.94
N CYS A 82 -37.13 17.07 -4.56
CA CYS A 82 -36.77 17.82 -5.77
C CYS A 82 -35.71 18.91 -5.54
N CYS A 83 -35.51 19.36 -4.29
CA CYS A 83 -34.52 20.39 -3.94
C CYS A 83 -33.23 19.81 -3.35
N ALA A 84 -33.24 18.57 -2.87
CA ALA A 84 -32.08 17.91 -2.30
C ALA A 84 -31.29 17.18 -3.40
N PRO A 85 -30.08 17.64 -3.76
CA PRO A 85 -29.26 16.95 -4.75
C PRO A 85 -28.79 15.59 -4.21
N LEU A 86 -28.72 14.61 -5.10
CA LEU A 86 -28.19 13.27 -4.82
C LEU A 86 -26.73 13.21 -5.28
N ILE A 87 -25.82 12.93 -4.36
CA ILE A 87 -24.38 13.06 -4.58
C ILE A 87 -23.72 11.70 -4.43
N PHE A 88 -23.21 11.19 -5.54
CA PHE A 88 -22.28 10.07 -5.54
C PHE A 88 -20.87 10.58 -5.24
N VAL A 89 -20.40 10.24 -4.04
CA VAL A 89 -19.00 10.37 -3.66
C VAL A 89 -18.29 9.12 -4.15
N LEU A 90 -17.54 9.28 -5.24
CA LEU A 90 -16.89 8.17 -5.93
C LEU A 90 -15.63 7.74 -5.18
N SER A 91 -15.46 6.43 -5.04
CA SER A 91 -14.14 5.85 -4.82
C SER A 91 -13.44 5.67 -6.17
N PRO A 92 -12.10 5.76 -6.24
CA PRO A 92 -11.36 5.51 -7.47
C PRO A 92 -11.76 4.16 -8.10
N GLY A 93 -12.09 4.17 -9.40
CA GLY A 93 -12.51 2.99 -10.15
C GLY A 93 -13.99 2.61 -10.02
N ALA A 94 -14.77 3.26 -9.15
CA ALA A 94 -16.21 3.05 -9.04
C ALA A 94 -16.98 3.94 -10.04
N ASP A 95 -17.85 3.34 -10.85
CA ASP A 95 -18.76 4.05 -11.75
C ASP A 95 -20.22 3.67 -11.44
N PRO A 96 -21.04 4.59 -10.90
CA PRO A 96 -22.44 4.33 -10.58
C PRO A 96 -23.37 4.44 -11.79
N MET A 97 -22.89 4.88 -12.96
CA MET A 97 -23.75 5.27 -14.08
C MET A 97 -24.58 4.13 -14.64
N ALA A 98 -23.99 2.94 -14.80
CA ALA A 98 -24.72 1.79 -15.31
C ALA A 98 -25.90 1.42 -14.37
N GLY A 99 -25.70 1.52 -13.06
CA GLY A 99 -26.74 1.29 -12.06
C GLY A 99 -27.79 2.40 -12.05
N LEU A 100 -27.36 3.67 -12.16
CA LEU A 100 -28.26 4.82 -12.20
C LEU A 100 -29.17 4.83 -13.44
N LEU A 101 -28.63 4.51 -14.61
CA LEU A 101 -29.40 4.45 -15.86
C LEU A 101 -30.45 3.34 -15.81
N LYS A 102 -30.07 2.14 -15.36
CA LYS A 102 -31.01 1.04 -15.15
C LYS A 102 -32.13 1.43 -14.18
N PHE A 103 -31.77 2.06 -13.06
CA PHE A 103 -32.74 2.54 -12.07
C PHE A 103 -33.68 3.62 -12.63
N ALA A 104 -33.16 4.52 -13.48
CA ALA A 104 -33.98 5.50 -14.17
C ALA A 104 -34.97 4.83 -15.14
N ASP A 105 -34.53 3.81 -15.89
CA ASP A 105 -35.40 3.02 -16.77
C ASP A 105 -36.50 2.31 -15.96
N ASP A 106 -36.16 1.70 -14.83
CA ASP A 106 -37.10 0.99 -13.94
C ASP A 106 -38.19 1.93 -13.38
N LEU A 107 -37.87 3.21 -13.15
CA LEU A 107 -38.82 4.24 -12.69
C LEU A 107 -39.52 5.00 -13.84
N GLY A 108 -39.28 4.62 -15.09
CA GLY A 108 -39.84 5.31 -16.27
C GLY A 108 -39.25 6.72 -16.50
N MET A 109 -38.14 7.04 -15.85
CA MET A 109 -37.33 8.25 -16.05
C MET A 109 -36.15 8.03 -17.01
N GLY A 110 -36.12 6.87 -17.67
CA GLY A 110 -35.17 6.48 -18.68
C GLY A 110 -35.24 7.27 -19.99
N GLY A 111 -34.34 6.95 -20.92
CA GLY A 111 -34.33 7.52 -22.27
C GLY A 111 -34.13 9.04 -22.28
N THR A 112 -35.11 9.79 -22.81
CA THR A 112 -35.03 11.25 -22.95
C THR A 112 -35.30 12.02 -21.66
N SER A 113 -35.80 11.34 -20.63
CA SER A 113 -36.17 11.93 -19.33
C SER A 113 -35.01 12.03 -18.35
N ILE A 114 -33.83 11.51 -18.73
CA ILE A 114 -32.56 11.67 -18.03
C ILE A 114 -31.52 12.27 -18.96
N GLN A 115 -30.90 13.37 -18.55
CA GLN A 115 -29.83 14.01 -19.30
C GLN A 115 -28.53 13.94 -18.51
N THR A 116 -27.47 13.47 -19.16
CA THR A 116 -26.14 13.34 -18.53
C THR A 116 -25.16 14.30 -19.19
N ILE A 117 -24.34 14.99 -18.39
CA ILE A 117 -23.26 15.85 -18.88
C ILE A 117 -22.00 15.65 -18.05
N SER A 118 -20.88 15.40 -18.71
CA SER A 118 -19.57 15.38 -18.05
C SER A 118 -19.02 16.80 -17.93
N LEU A 119 -18.81 17.26 -16.69
CA LEU A 119 -18.31 18.60 -16.44
C LEU A 119 -16.81 18.65 -16.76
N GLY A 120 -16.49 19.46 -17.78
CA GLY A 120 -15.14 19.81 -18.19
C GLY A 120 -15.05 21.29 -18.56
N GLN A 121 -13.96 21.70 -19.21
CA GLN A 121 -13.78 23.09 -19.62
C GLN A 121 -14.92 23.55 -20.54
N GLY A 122 -15.62 24.62 -20.15
CA GLY A 122 -16.69 25.23 -20.94
C GLY A 122 -18.08 24.57 -20.83
N GLN A 123 -18.24 23.48 -20.06
CA GLN A 123 -19.52 22.75 -19.94
C GLN A 123 -20.49 23.36 -18.92
N GLY A 124 -20.01 24.19 -17.99
CA GLY A 124 -20.85 24.79 -16.93
C GLY A 124 -22.10 25.53 -17.42
N PRO A 125 -22.01 26.43 -18.43
CA PRO A 125 -23.19 27.11 -18.96
C PRO A 125 -24.22 26.18 -19.61
N ILE A 126 -23.77 25.06 -20.18
CA ILE A 126 -24.66 24.05 -20.78
C ILE A 126 -25.38 23.29 -19.66
N ALA A 127 -24.65 22.88 -18.62
CA ALA A 127 -25.23 22.26 -17.42
C ALA A 127 -26.27 23.17 -16.76
N ALA A 128 -25.99 24.47 -16.63
CA ALA A 128 -26.96 25.43 -16.08
C ALA A 128 -28.27 25.47 -16.88
N LYS A 129 -28.19 25.52 -18.22
CA LYS A 129 -29.37 25.50 -19.10
C LYS A 129 -30.15 24.19 -18.98
N MET A 130 -29.44 23.06 -18.91
CA MET A 130 -30.06 21.74 -18.72
C MET A 130 -30.83 21.67 -17.40
N ILE A 131 -30.24 22.18 -16.31
CA ILE A 131 -30.90 22.26 -15.01
C ILE A 131 -32.16 23.13 -15.09
N CYS A 132 -32.08 24.34 -15.66
CA CYS A 132 -33.24 25.22 -15.80
C CYS A 132 -34.40 24.57 -16.56
N GLN A 133 -34.09 23.84 -17.64
CA GLN A 133 -35.12 23.15 -18.42
C GLN A 133 -35.71 21.97 -17.63
N ALA A 134 -34.86 21.19 -16.97
CA ALA A 134 -35.28 20.03 -16.19
C ALA A 134 -36.12 20.38 -14.95
N ILE A 135 -35.88 21.54 -14.34
CA ILE A 135 -36.70 22.08 -13.24
C ILE A 135 -38.16 22.25 -13.69
N ILE A 136 -38.39 22.70 -14.93
CA ILE A 136 -39.72 22.93 -15.51
C ILE A 136 -40.32 21.60 -15.97
N ASP A 137 -39.55 20.79 -16.70
CA ASP A 137 -40.03 19.55 -17.33
C ASP A 137 -40.17 18.39 -16.33
N GLY A 138 -39.56 18.49 -15.14
CA GLY A 138 -39.55 17.42 -14.14
C GLY A 138 -38.64 16.25 -14.49
N THR A 139 -37.61 16.47 -15.30
CA THR A 139 -36.64 15.46 -15.75
C THR A 139 -35.42 15.37 -14.84
N TRP A 140 -34.57 14.37 -15.05
CA TRP A 140 -33.37 14.16 -14.25
C TRP A 140 -32.14 14.71 -14.95
N VAL A 141 -31.24 15.33 -14.18
CA VAL A 141 -29.96 15.82 -14.67
C VAL A 141 -28.84 15.15 -13.90
N VAL A 142 -27.89 14.55 -14.62
CA VAL A 142 -26.69 13.92 -14.06
C VAL A 142 -25.47 14.74 -14.45
N LEU A 143 -24.83 15.37 -13.46
CA LEU A 143 -23.57 16.07 -13.64
C LEU A 143 -22.42 15.13 -13.25
N GLN A 144 -21.57 14.79 -14.21
CA GLN A 144 -20.43 13.94 -13.96
C GLN A 144 -19.15 14.74 -13.69
N ASN A 145 -18.25 14.15 -12.89
CA ASN A 145 -16.91 14.67 -12.63
C ASN A 145 -16.89 16.11 -12.06
N CYS A 146 -17.78 16.41 -11.12
CA CYS A 146 -17.90 17.77 -10.55
C CYS A 146 -16.57 18.31 -9.97
N HIS A 147 -15.75 17.44 -9.37
CA HIS A 147 -14.41 17.76 -8.88
C HIS A 147 -13.47 18.37 -9.93
N LEU A 148 -13.67 18.13 -11.23
CA LEU A 148 -12.86 18.71 -12.31
C LEU A 148 -13.27 20.15 -12.64
N ALA A 149 -14.51 20.55 -12.35
CA ALA A 149 -15.07 21.85 -12.71
C ALA A 149 -14.98 22.87 -11.56
N THR A 150 -13.79 23.00 -10.97
CA THR A 150 -13.58 23.81 -9.75
C THR A 150 -13.99 25.27 -9.89
N SER A 151 -13.83 25.87 -11.09
CA SER A 151 -14.20 27.27 -11.34
C SER A 151 -15.70 27.51 -11.42
N TRP A 152 -16.50 26.46 -11.69
CA TRP A 152 -17.94 26.56 -11.83
C TRP A 152 -18.71 26.15 -10.58
N MET A 153 -18.04 25.50 -9.61
CA MET A 153 -18.66 25.08 -8.35
C MET A 153 -19.39 26.20 -7.59
N PRO A 154 -18.87 27.45 -7.49
CA PRO A 154 -19.62 28.54 -6.84
C PRO A 154 -20.90 28.93 -7.60
N ALA A 155 -20.93 28.77 -8.92
CA ALA A 155 -22.13 29.02 -9.71
C ALA A 155 -23.16 27.89 -9.53
N LEU A 156 -22.70 26.64 -9.43
CA LEU A 156 -23.57 25.50 -9.12
C LEU A 156 -24.18 25.64 -7.72
N GLU A 157 -23.40 26.08 -6.73
CA GLU A 157 -23.87 26.40 -5.38
C GLU A 157 -25.01 27.42 -5.42
N LYS A 158 -24.79 28.53 -6.14
CA LYS A 158 -25.82 29.55 -6.35
C LYS A 158 -27.08 29.01 -7.04
N ILE A 159 -26.94 28.14 -8.04
CA ILE A 159 -28.09 27.51 -8.71
C ILE A 159 -28.89 26.65 -7.71
N CYS A 160 -28.22 25.85 -6.89
CA CYS A 160 -28.88 24.99 -5.92
C CYS A 160 -29.60 25.80 -4.82
N GLU A 161 -29.03 26.92 -4.39
CA GLU A 161 -29.61 27.76 -3.33
C GLU A 161 -30.71 28.70 -3.82
N GLU A 162 -30.54 29.32 -4.99
CA GLU A 162 -31.46 30.37 -5.47
C GLU A 162 -32.50 29.88 -6.49
N MET A 163 -32.19 28.85 -7.27
CA MET A 163 -33.06 28.41 -8.37
C MET A 163 -33.85 27.14 -8.05
N ILE A 164 -33.22 26.18 -7.37
CA ILE A 164 -33.86 24.90 -7.01
C ILE A 164 -34.61 25.06 -5.69
N VAL A 165 -35.69 25.83 -5.72
CA VAL A 165 -36.54 26.11 -4.55
C VAL A 165 -37.89 25.38 -4.68
N PRO A 166 -38.52 24.99 -3.54
CA PRO A 166 -39.76 24.20 -3.57
C PRO A 166 -40.89 24.85 -4.36
N GLU A 167 -40.96 26.18 -4.39
CA GLU A 167 -42.04 26.93 -5.05
C GLU A 167 -41.95 26.91 -6.57
N ASN A 168 -40.77 26.62 -7.15
CA ASN A 168 -40.50 26.76 -8.58
C ASN A 168 -39.93 25.48 -9.20
N THR A 169 -39.91 24.36 -8.47
CA THR A 169 -39.30 23.11 -8.91
C THR A 169 -40.33 22.00 -9.03
N HIS A 170 -40.38 21.35 -10.20
CA HIS A 170 -41.27 20.22 -10.43
C HIS A 170 -40.95 19.03 -9.49
N GLU A 171 -41.96 18.40 -8.90
CA GLU A 171 -41.77 17.36 -7.85
C GLU A 171 -40.94 16.15 -8.30
N LYS A 172 -41.02 15.79 -9.59
CA LYS A 172 -40.24 14.69 -10.19
C LYS A 172 -38.79 15.02 -10.54
N PHE A 173 -38.42 16.31 -10.56
CA PHE A 173 -37.05 16.73 -10.88
C PHE A 173 -36.07 16.14 -9.86
N ARG A 174 -34.91 15.69 -10.34
CA ARG A 174 -33.78 15.30 -9.50
C ARG A 174 -32.46 15.73 -10.12
N LEU A 175 -31.59 16.26 -9.26
CA LEU A 175 -30.21 16.57 -9.61
C LEU A 175 -29.28 15.51 -9.03
N TRP A 176 -28.55 14.82 -9.91
CA TRP A 176 -27.56 13.82 -9.55
C TRP A 176 -26.17 14.38 -9.82
N LEU A 177 -25.28 14.28 -8.84
CA LEU A 177 -23.90 14.75 -8.91
C LEU A 177 -22.96 13.57 -8.71
N THR A 178 -21.91 13.45 -9.53
CA THR A 178 -20.83 12.49 -9.27
C THR A 178 -19.51 13.22 -9.10
N SER A 179 -18.78 12.92 -8.02
CA SER A 179 -17.54 13.60 -7.70
C SER A 179 -16.61 12.74 -6.86
N TYR A 180 -15.30 12.85 -7.09
CA TYR A 180 -14.32 12.48 -6.07
C TYR A 180 -14.37 13.50 -4.91
N PRO A 181 -13.98 13.09 -3.69
CA PRO A 181 -13.76 14.02 -2.59
C PRO A 181 -12.82 15.16 -3.01
N SER A 182 -13.22 16.40 -2.75
CA SER A 182 -12.46 17.59 -3.11
C SER A 182 -12.72 18.72 -2.14
N GLU A 183 -11.66 19.37 -1.66
CA GLU A 183 -11.75 20.55 -0.76
C GLU A 183 -12.44 21.74 -1.41
N LYS A 184 -12.54 21.75 -2.75
CA LYS A 184 -13.17 22.82 -3.53
C LYS A 184 -14.66 22.57 -3.79
N PHE A 185 -15.19 21.41 -3.40
CA PHE A 185 -16.60 21.10 -3.58
C PHE A 185 -17.44 21.93 -2.57
N PRO A 186 -18.55 22.57 -2.99
CA PRO A 186 -19.29 23.48 -2.13
C PRO A 186 -19.86 22.80 -0.88
N VAL A 187 -19.65 23.43 0.27
CA VAL A 187 -20.07 22.88 1.57
C VAL A 187 -21.59 22.89 1.69
N SER A 188 -22.29 23.90 1.16
CA SER A 188 -23.75 23.97 1.26
C SER A 188 -24.44 22.85 0.47
N ILE A 189 -23.94 22.51 -0.71
CA ILE A 189 -24.42 21.37 -1.50
C ILE A 189 -24.22 20.07 -0.73
N LEU A 190 -23.08 19.89 -0.05
CA LEU A 190 -22.83 18.71 0.79
C LEU A 190 -23.70 18.68 2.05
N GLN A 191 -24.02 19.83 2.64
CA GLN A 191 -24.91 19.89 3.81
C GLN A 191 -26.34 19.53 3.44
N ASN A 192 -26.86 20.09 2.34
CA ASN A 192 -28.25 19.92 1.92
C ASN A 192 -28.51 18.64 1.11
N GLY A 193 -27.50 18.12 0.41
CA GLY A 193 -27.62 16.93 -0.43
C GLY A 193 -27.58 15.61 0.33
N ILE A 194 -28.06 14.56 -0.33
CA ILE A 194 -27.93 13.17 0.12
C ILE A 194 -26.62 12.62 -0.43
N LYS A 195 -25.74 12.16 0.46
CA LYS A 195 -24.41 11.65 0.11
C LYS A 195 -24.47 10.14 0.09
N MET A 196 -24.02 9.58 -1.02
CA MET A 196 -23.91 8.15 -1.25
C MET A 196 -22.46 7.83 -1.59
N THR A 197 -21.84 6.94 -0.85
CA THR A 197 -20.53 6.40 -1.16
C THR A 197 -20.70 5.02 -1.78
N ASN A 198 -20.10 4.81 -2.96
CA ASN A 198 -20.00 3.49 -3.58
C ASN A 198 -18.56 3.01 -3.43
N GLU A 199 -18.25 2.44 -2.27
CA GLU A 199 -16.94 1.88 -1.97
C GLU A 199 -16.92 0.38 -2.28
N PRO A 200 -15.77 -0.17 -2.72
CA PRO A 200 -15.60 -1.62 -2.73
C PRO A 200 -15.78 -2.14 -1.30
N PRO A 201 -16.56 -3.22 -1.11
CA PRO A 201 -16.78 -3.77 0.21
C PRO A 201 -15.45 -4.27 0.80
N LYS A 202 -15.29 -4.16 2.13
CA LYS A 202 -14.11 -4.67 2.82
C LYS A 202 -14.27 -6.14 3.17
N GLY A 203 -13.25 -6.94 2.88
CA GLY A 203 -13.16 -8.36 3.19
C GLY A 203 -13.60 -9.28 2.04
N VAL A 204 -13.04 -10.50 2.03
CA VAL A 204 -13.24 -11.45 0.92
C VAL A 204 -14.70 -11.88 0.79
N ARG A 205 -15.37 -12.14 1.92
CA ARG A 205 -16.80 -12.52 1.93
C ARG A 205 -17.68 -11.45 1.27
N ALA A 206 -17.48 -10.19 1.62
CA ALA A 206 -18.33 -9.11 1.13
C ALA A 206 -18.07 -8.81 -0.36
N ASN A 207 -16.81 -8.90 -0.80
CA ASN A 207 -16.46 -8.81 -2.23
C ASN A 207 -17.08 -9.94 -3.04
N LEU A 208 -16.96 -11.19 -2.59
CA LEU A 208 -17.57 -12.34 -3.26
C LEU A 208 -19.09 -12.23 -3.35
N LEU A 209 -19.75 -11.86 -2.25
CA LEU A 209 -21.20 -11.64 -2.24
C LEU A 209 -21.59 -10.55 -3.23
N ARG A 210 -20.85 -9.44 -3.29
CA ARG A 210 -21.09 -8.39 -4.28
C ARG A 210 -20.94 -8.90 -5.72
N SER A 211 -19.89 -9.65 -6.03
CA SER A 211 -19.69 -10.21 -7.39
C SER A 211 -20.81 -11.16 -7.79
N TYR A 212 -21.35 -11.95 -6.84
CA TYR A 212 -22.44 -12.90 -7.12
C TYR A 212 -23.82 -12.23 -7.20
N LEU A 213 -24.10 -11.22 -6.35
CA LEU A 213 -25.38 -10.51 -6.34
C LEU A 213 -25.54 -9.52 -7.50
N ASN A 214 -24.44 -9.10 -8.11
CA ASN A 214 -24.43 -8.17 -9.24
C ASN A 214 -24.49 -8.89 -10.60
N ASP A 215 -25.03 -8.18 -11.59
CA ASP A 215 -24.99 -8.61 -12.99
C ASP A 215 -23.51 -8.73 -13.46
N PRO A 216 -23.14 -9.77 -14.24
CA PRO A 216 -24.04 -10.77 -14.85
C PRO A 216 -24.25 -12.05 -14.01
N VAL A 217 -23.57 -12.23 -12.87
CA VAL A 217 -23.57 -13.52 -12.15
C VAL A 217 -24.93 -13.84 -11.52
N SER A 218 -25.65 -12.81 -11.07
CA SER A 218 -26.98 -12.96 -10.48
C SER A 218 -28.06 -13.36 -11.49
N ASP A 219 -27.82 -13.21 -12.80
CA ASP A 219 -28.72 -13.67 -13.85
C ASP A 219 -28.66 -15.22 -13.95
N PRO A 220 -29.76 -15.94 -13.66
CA PRO A 220 -29.79 -17.40 -13.77
C PRO A 220 -29.45 -17.90 -15.17
N ALA A 221 -29.78 -17.14 -16.22
CA ALA A 221 -29.47 -17.51 -17.59
C ALA A 221 -27.96 -17.46 -17.83
N PHE A 222 -27.27 -16.43 -17.32
CA PHE A 222 -25.82 -16.34 -17.40
C PHE A 222 -25.14 -17.43 -16.56
N PHE A 223 -25.59 -17.66 -15.33
CA PHE A 223 -25.00 -18.66 -14.44
C PHE A 223 -25.04 -20.08 -15.03
N THR A 224 -26.07 -20.41 -15.81
CA THR A 224 -26.28 -21.75 -16.40
C THR A 224 -25.94 -21.86 -17.90
N SER A 225 -25.39 -20.79 -18.48
CA SER A 225 -25.21 -20.62 -19.94
C SER A 225 -24.15 -21.49 -20.63
N CYS A 226 -23.22 -22.10 -19.89
CA CYS A 226 -22.08 -22.82 -20.47
C CYS A 226 -22.36 -24.31 -20.66
N GLN A 227 -21.83 -24.94 -21.72
CA GLN A 227 -21.99 -26.38 -21.96
C GLN A 227 -21.30 -27.22 -20.88
N LYS A 228 -20.11 -26.80 -20.43
CA LYS A 228 -19.33 -27.45 -19.35
C LYS A 228 -19.64 -26.80 -18.01
N GLN A 229 -20.88 -26.96 -17.54
CA GLN A 229 -21.42 -26.22 -16.38
C GLN A 229 -20.58 -26.36 -15.11
N GLU A 230 -20.10 -27.57 -14.79
CA GLU A 230 -19.28 -27.79 -13.59
C GLU A 230 -17.98 -26.97 -13.64
N MET A 231 -17.23 -27.09 -14.74
CA MET A 231 -15.97 -26.35 -14.89
C MET A 231 -16.18 -24.84 -15.01
N TRP A 232 -17.26 -24.42 -15.66
CA TRP A 232 -17.67 -23.02 -15.70
C TRP A 232 -17.88 -22.45 -14.30
N GLN A 233 -18.67 -23.12 -13.46
CA GLN A 233 -18.97 -22.63 -12.11
C GLN A 233 -17.72 -22.65 -11.20
N LYS A 234 -16.86 -23.67 -11.32
CA LYS A 234 -15.58 -23.75 -10.59
C LYS A 234 -14.67 -22.57 -10.96
N LEU A 235 -14.45 -22.32 -12.25
CA LEU A 235 -13.61 -21.22 -12.74
C LEU A 235 -14.22 -19.85 -12.46
N LEU A 236 -15.54 -19.71 -12.56
CA LEU A 236 -16.27 -18.48 -12.22
C LEU A 236 -16.07 -18.13 -10.73
N PHE A 237 -16.26 -19.11 -9.83
CA PHE A 237 -16.03 -18.91 -8.40
C PHE A 237 -14.57 -18.56 -8.11
N GLY A 238 -13.63 -19.30 -8.71
CA GLY A 238 -12.20 -19.04 -8.57
C GLY A 238 -11.80 -17.64 -9.06
N LEU A 239 -12.35 -17.18 -10.19
CA LEU A 239 -12.09 -15.83 -10.72
C LEU A 239 -12.68 -14.74 -9.81
N CYS A 240 -13.89 -14.93 -9.28
CA CYS A 240 -14.47 -14.01 -8.28
C CYS A 240 -13.61 -13.94 -7.02
N PHE A 241 -13.10 -15.08 -6.55
CA PHE A 241 -12.19 -15.14 -5.41
C PHE A 241 -10.86 -14.43 -5.70
N PHE A 242 -10.27 -14.66 -6.88
CA PHE A 242 -9.08 -13.94 -7.33
C PHE A 242 -9.32 -12.43 -7.36
N HIS A 243 -10.46 -11.98 -7.88
CA HIS A 243 -10.81 -10.56 -7.91
C HIS A 243 -10.90 -9.94 -6.51
N ALA A 244 -11.60 -10.62 -5.59
CA ALA A 244 -11.67 -10.21 -4.19
C ALA A 244 -10.28 -10.16 -3.54
N LEU A 245 -9.44 -11.17 -3.82
CA LEU A 245 -8.09 -11.29 -3.28
C LEU A 245 -7.16 -10.16 -3.76
N VAL A 246 -7.16 -9.84 -5.06
CA VAL A 246 -6.29 -8.76 -5.59
C VAL A 246 -6.72 -7.37 -5.12
N GLN A 247 -8.04 -7.15 -4.94
CA GLN A 247 -8.58 -5.90 -4.40
C GLN A 247 -8.21 -5.74 -2.92
N GLU A 248 -8.42 -6.76 -2.10
CA GLU A 248 -8.13 -6.72 -0.66
C GLU A 248 -6.62 -6.66 -0.36
N ARG A 249 -5.76 -7.28 -1.20
CA ARG A 249 -4.31 -7.17 -1.04
C ARG A 249 -3.80 -5.73 -1.02
N LYS A 250 -4.50 -4.78 -1.67
CA LYS A 250 -4.16 -3.34 -1.64
C LYS A 250 -4.10 -2.78 -0.23
N ASN A 251 -4.88 -3.34 0.70
CA ASN A 251 -4.94 -2.88 2.09
C ASN A 251 -3.66 -3.19 2.89
N PHE A 252 -2.78 -4.07 2.38
CA PHE A 252 -1.52 -4.42 3.03
C PHE A 252 -0.33 -3.56 2.57
N GLY A 253 -0.58 -2.50 1.79
CA GLY A 253 0.48 -1.62 1.30
C GLY A 253 1.53 -2.37 0.46
N PRO A 254 2.83 -2.07 0.61
CA PRO A 254 3.92 -2.69 -0.17
C PRO A 254 4.08 -4.21 -0.02
N LEU A 255 3.58 -4.81 1.09
CA LEU A 255 3.51 -6.27 1.24
C LEU A 255 2.48 -6.88 0.29
N GLY A 256 1.39 -6.16 0.05
CA GLY A 256 0.33 -6.52 -0.88
C GLY A 256 0.72 -6.26 -2.33
N TRP A 257 0.98 -4.99 -2.65
CA TRP A 257 1.38 -4.50 -3.97
C TRP A 257 2.39 -3.35 -3.81
N ASN A 258 3.47 -3.34 -4.60
CA ASN A 258 4.40 -2.21 -4.60
C ASN A 258 3.68 -0.93 -5.03
N ILE A 259 2.82 -1.03 -6.05
CA ILE A 259 1.98 0.08 -6.54
C ILE A 259 0.50 -0.24 -6.24
N PRO A 260 -0.27 0.70 -5.65
CA PRO A 260 -1.66 0.47 -5.28
C PRO A 260 -2.58 0.54 -6.52
N TYR A 261 -2.62 -0.56 -7.29
CA TYR A 261 -3.44 -0.67 -8.48
C TYR A 261 -4.95 -0.60 -8.18
N GLU A 262 -5.73 -0.30 -9.20
CA GLU A 262 -7.20 -0.25 -9.15
C GLU A 262 -7.76 -1.28 -10.11
N PHE A 263 -8.17 -2.43 -9.55
CA PHE A 263 -8.84 -3.50 -10.27
C PHE A 263 -10.35 -3.30 -10.19
N ASN A 264 -11.00 -3.20 -11.34
CA ASN A 264 -12.40 -2.80 -11.46
C ASN A 264 -13.29 -3.97 -11.86
N GLU A 265 -14.60 -3.79 -11.68
CA GLU A 265 -15.63 -4.74 -12.12
C GLU A 265 -15.60 -5.01 -13.63
N SER A 266 -15.10 -4.06 -14.43
CA SER A 266 -14.90 -4.25 -15.88
C SER A 266 -13.92 -5.38 -16.17
N ASP A 267 -12.84 -5.48 -15.39
CA ASP A 267 -11.77 -6.46 -15.57
C ASP A 267 -12.28 -7.85 -15.21
N LEU A 268 -13.12 -7.94 -14.17
CA LEU A 268 -13.82 -9.16 -13.79
C LEU A 268 -14.81 -9.60 -14.89
N ARG A 269 -15.70 -8.69 -15.33
CA ARG A 269 -16.74 -8.99 -16.32
C ARG A 269 -16.19 -9.47 -17.66
N ILE A 270 -15.13 -8.83 -18.17
CA ILE A 270 -14.53 -9.26 -19.43
C ILE A 270 -13.85 -10.62 -19.29
N SER A 271 -13.19 -10.88 -18.15
CA SER A 271 -12.54 -12.16 -17.85
C SER A 271 -13.58 -13.30 -17.73
N MET A 272 -14.72 -13.06 -17.07
CA MET A 272 -15.83 -14.01 -17.01
C MET A 272 -16.36 -14.39 -18.41
N ARG A 273 -16.57 -13.39 -19.27
CA ARG A 273 -17.04 -13.64 -20.65
C ARG A 273 -16.02 -14.39 -21.48
N GLN A 274 -14.73 -14.10 -21.31
CA GLN A 274 -13.66 -14.85 -21.98
C GLN A 274 -13.65 -16.32 -21.52
N ILE A 275 -13.71 -16.60 -20.22
CA ILE A 275 -13.81 -17.99 -19.72
C ILE A 275 -15.00 -18.70 -20.37
N GLN A 276 -16.18 -18.05 -20.40
CA GLN A 276 -17.39 -18.61 -20.99
C GLN A 276 -17.20 -18.96 -22.48
N MET A 277 -16.59 -18.04 -23.24
CA MET A 277 -16.28 -18.22 -24.65
C MET A 277 -15.33 -19.41 -24.87
N PHE A 278 -14.21 -19.47 -24.15
CA PHE A 278 -13.22 -20.55 -24.28
C PHE A 278 -13.79 -21.92 -23.90
N LEU A 279 -14.60 -22.00 -22.84
CA LEU A 279 -15.21 -23.27 -22.42
C LEU A 279 -16.25 -23.80 -23.41
N ASN A 280 -16.90 -22.91 -24.17
CA ASN A 280 -17.88 -23.29 -25.19
C ASN A 280 -17.24 -23.61 -26.55
N GLU A 281 -16.12 -22.96 -26.90
CA GLU A 281 -15.47 -23.13 -28.20
C GLU A 281 -14.46 -24.29 -28.26
N TYR A 282 -13.76 -24.57 -27.15
CA TYR A 282 -12.67 -25.57 -27.12
C TYR A 282 -13.09 -26.83 -26.36
N GLU A 283 -12.64 -28.00 -26.80
CA GLU A 283 -12.86 -29.29 -26.10
C GLU A 283 -12.01 -29.42 -24.83
N GLU A 284 -10.73 -29.04 -24.89
CA GLU A 284 -9.85 -28.94 -23.73
C GLU A 284 -9.81 -27.51 -23.18
N ILE A 285 -9.59 -27.36 -21.88
CA ILE A 285 -9.52 -26.04 -21.23
C ILE A 285 -8.15 -25.42 -21.50
N PRO A 286 -8.06 -24.28 -22.21
CA PRO A 286 -6.79 -23.68 -22.56
C PRO A 286 -6.27 -22.80 -21.41
N PHE A 287 -5.80 -23.42 -20.32
CA PHE A 287 -5.32 -22.72 -19.12
C PHE A 287 -4.21 -21.70 -19.40
N GLU A 288 -3.31 -21.98 -20.32
CA GLU A 288 -2.24 -21.04 -20.71
C GLU A 288 -2.82 -19.77 -21.36
N ALA A 289 -3.80 -19.91 -22.26
CA ALA A 289 -4.46 -18.78 -22.90
C ALA A 289 -5.30 -17.98 -21.89
N LEU A 290 -6.01 -18.66 -20.99
CA LEU A 290 -6.77 -18.00 -19.91
C LEU A 290 -5.85 -17.22 -18.97
N THR A 291 -4.71 -17.80 -18.61
CA THR A 291 -3.69 -17.17 -17.77
C THR A 291 -3.09 -15.94 -18.45
N TYR A 292 -2.76 -16.03 -19.74
CA TYR A 292 -2.26 -14.90 -20.50
C TYR A 292 -3.31 -13.78 -20.62
N LEU A 293 -4.55 -14.09 -21.02
CA LEU A 293 -5.58 -13.07 -21.21
C LEU A 293 -5.97 -12.39 -19.89
N THR A 294 -6.17 -13.17 -18.82
CA THR A 294 -6.55 -12.59 -17.52
C THR A 294 -5.35 -11.91 -16.86
N GLY A 295 -4.20 -12.57 -16.87
CA GLY A 295 -2.99 -12.17 -16.14
C GLY A 295 -2.15 -11.11 -16.84
N GLU A 296 -1.99 -11.14 -18.16
CA GLU A 296 -1.19 -10.15 -18.91
C GLU A 296 -2.05 -9.05 -19.54
N CYS A 297 -3.24 -9.39 -20.07
CA CYS A 297 -4.06 -8.41 -20.80
C CYS A 297 -5.05 -7.67 -19.89
N ASN A 298 -5.96 -8.40 -19.23
CA ASN A 298 -7.08 -7.77 -18.50
C ASN A 298 -6.62 -7.12 -17.18
N TYR A 299 -6.07 -7.92 -16.25
CA TYR A 299 -5.52 -7.41 -14.99
C TYR A 299 -4.10 -6.90 -15.18
N GLY A 300 -3.27 -7.64 -15.93
CA GLY A 300 -1.86 -7.27 -16.20
C GLY A 300 -1.68 -5.97 -16.97
N GLY A 301 -2.67 -5.58 -17.79
CA GLY A 301 -2.65 -4.30 -18.50
C GLY A 301 -2.64 -3.08 -17.55
N ARG A 302 -3.05 -3.26 -16.29
CA ARG A 302 -2.96 -2.24 -15.24
C ARG A 302 -1.66 -2.29 -14.46
N VAL A 303 -0.97 -3.44 -14.47
CA VAL A 303 0.21 -3.69 -13.65
C VAL A 303 1.47 -3.27 -14.40
N THR A 304 2.08 -2.22 -13.88
CA THR A 304 3.26 -1.56 -14.46
C THR A 304 4.58 -2.07 -13.91
N ASP A 305 4.62 -2.56 -12.67
CA ASP A 305 5.83 -3.08 -12.02
C ASP A 305 6.00 -4.57 -12.30
N ASP A 306 7.23 -4.97 -12.62
CA ASP A 306 7.56 -6.36 -12.97
C ASP A 306 7.38 -7.33 -11.79
N LYS A 307 7.68 -6.89 -10.56
CA LYS A 307 7.54 -7.72 -9.36
C LYS A 307 6.07 -7.88 -8.97
N ASP A 308 5.28 -6.82 -9.14
CA ASP A 308 3.83 -6.91 -9.00
C ASP A 308 3.21 -7.81 -10.10
N ARG A 309 3.72 -7.78 -11.34
CA ARG A 309 3.25 -8.69 -12.40
C ARG A 309 3.56 -10.16 -12.07
N ARG A 310 4.76 -10.44 -11.58
CA ARG A 310 5.15 -11.76 -11.06
C ARG A 310 4.20 -12.24 -9.96
N LEU A 311 3.80 -11.35 -9.05
CA LEU A 311 2.82 -11.65 -8.01
C LEU A 311 1.42 -11.93 -8.58
N LEU A 312 0.92 -11.09 -9.48
CA LEU A 312 -0.40 -11.26 -10.10
C LEU A 312 -0.54 -12.64 -10.75
N LEU A 313 0.48 -13.07 -11.52
CA LEU A 313 0.51 -14.40 -12.15
C LEU A 313 0.61 -15.53 -11.12
N SER A 314 1.40 -15.34 -10.05
CA SER A 314 1.51 -16.33 -8.97
C SER A 314 0.15 -16.56 -8.30
N LEU A 315 -0.59 -15.48 -7.99
CA LEU A 315 -1.93 -15.54 -7.42
C LEU A 315 -2.95 -16.15 -8.39
N LEU A 316 -2.90 -15.77 -9.68
CA LEU A 316 -3.80 -16.31 -10.69
C LEU A 316 -3.58 -17.82 -10.88
N SER A 317 -2.35 -18.30 -10.72
CA SER A 317 -2.03 -19.73 -10.83
C SER A 317 -2.67 -20.61 -9.76
N ILE A 318 -3.22 -20.02 -8.68
CA ILE A 318 -4.05 -20.72 -7.69
C ILE A 318 -5.40 -21.13 -8.30
N VAL A 319 -5.89 -20.38 -9.28
CA VAL A 319 -7.19 -20.60 -9.93
C VAL A 319 -7.01 -21.33 -11.27
N TYR A 320 -6.11 -20.86 -12.11
CA TYR A 320 -5.89 -21.46 -13.44
C TYR A 320 -4.82 -22.53 -13.38
N ASN A 321 -5.22 -23.70 -12.89
CA ASN A 321 -4.42 -24.92 -12.92
C ASN A 321 -5.36 -26.12 -13.07
N LYS A 322 -4.80 -27.30 -13.38
CA LYS A 322 -5.58 -28.53 -13.55
C LYS A 322 -6.14 -29.07 -12.22
N ASP A 323 -5.53 -28.73 -11.09
CA ASP A 323 -5.96 -29.22 -9.78
C ASP A 323 -7.32 -28.64 -9.35
N ILE A 324 -7.77 -27.54 -9.97
CA ILE A 324 -9.10 -26.96 -9.74
C ILE A 324 -10.25 -27.93 -10.09
N GLU A 325 -9.99 -28.95 -10.89
CA GLU A 325 -10.95 -29.99 -11.23
C GLU A 325 -11.34 -30.86 -10.02
N GLN A 326 -10.49 -30.93 -8.99
CA GLN A 326 -10.71 -31.73 -7.79
C GLN A 326 -11.97 -31.29 -7.03
N GLU A 327 -12.68 -32.25 -6.42
CA GLU A 327 -13.79 -31.94 -5.52
C GLU A 327 -13.29 -31.18 -4.29
N LYS A 328 -14.01 -30.11 -3.91
CA LYS A 328 -13.63 -29.22 -2.80
C LYS A 328 -12.19 -28.71 -2.90
N TYR A 329 -11.77 -28.33 -4.09
CA TYR A 329 -10.48 -27.66 -4.29
C TYR A 329 -10.34 -26.44 -3.36
N LYS A 330 -9.23 -26.40 -2.61
CA LYS A 330 -8.95 -25.37 -1.61
C LYS A 330 -8.26 -24.17 -2.28
N LEU A 331 -8.80 -22.98 -2.06
CA LEU A 331 -8.26 -21.74 -2.62
C LEU A 331 -7.25 -21.08 -1.69
N SER A 332 -7.31 -21.38 -0.39
CA SER A 332 -6.33 -20.96 0.60
C SER A 332 -5.94 -22.13 1.50
N PRO A 333 -4.83 -22.00 2.26
CA PRO A 333 -4.61 -22.82 3.44
C PRO A 333 -5.83 -22.75 4.37
N GLY A 334 -6.18 -23.88 4.99
CA GLY A 334 -7.36 -24.01 5.87
C GLY A 334 -8.53 -24.82 5.28
N ASP A 335 -9.69 -24.75 5.93
CA ASP A 335 -10.93 -25.47 5.54
C ASP A 335 -12.08 -24.54 5.15
N ASP A 336 -11.95 -23.23 5.35
CA ASP A 336 -13.03 -22.27 5.13
C ASP A 336 -13.20 -21.88 3.66
N TYR A 337 -12.10 -21.70 2.92
CA TYR A 337 -12.11 -21.21 1.53
C TYR A 337 -11.82 -22.33 0.54
N TYR A 338 -12.87 -22.98 0.08
CA TYR A 338 -12.86 -23.96 -1.01
C TYR A 338 -13.87 -23.60 -2.10
N ILE A 339 -13.75 -24.24 -3.25
CA ILE A 339 -14.74 -24.11 -4.33
C ILE A 339 -15.97 -24.96 -3.97
N PRO A 340 -17.18 -24.37 -3.89
CA PRO A 340 -18.40 -25.11 -3.60
C PRO A 340 -18.66 -26.21 -4.64
N PRO A 341 -19.28 -27.33 -4.23
CA PRO A 341 -19.70 -28.36 -5.17
C PRO A 341 -20.72 -27.80 -6.17
N HIS A 342 -20.74 -28.38 -7.37
CA HIS A 342 -21.69 -28.01 -8.42
C HIS A 342 -23.14 -28.08 -7.90
N GLY A 343 -23.90 -27.00 -8.12
CA GLY A 343 -25.22 -26.84 -7.52
C GLY A 343 -25.97 -25.62 -8.02
N PRO A 344 -27.19 -25.38 -7.50
CA PRO A 344 -27.97 -24.19 -7.84
C PRO A 344 -27.29 -22.92 -7.32
N TYR A 345 -27.52 -21.79 -7.98
CA TYR A 345 -26.98 -20.48 -7.58
C TYR A 345 -27.14 -20.17 -6.08
N GLN A 346 -28.30 -20.51 -5.50
CA GLN A 346 -28.56 -20.28 -4.07
C GLN A 346 -27.56 -20.99 -3.13
N SER A 347 -27.08 -22.19 -3.50
CA SER A 347 -26.10 -22.92 -2.69
C SER A 347 -24.76 -22.18 -2.58
N TYR A 348 -24.35 -21.48 -3.64
CA TYR A 348 -23.16 -20.63 -3.62
C TYR A 348 -23.38 -19.41 -2.70
N ILE A 349 -24.54 -18.77 -2.77
CA ILE A 349 -24.87 -17.63 -1.89
C ILE A 349 -24.89 -18.05 -0.41
N ASP A 350 -25.48 -19.20 -0.09
CA ASP A 350 -25.56 -19.70 1.28
C ASP A 350 -24.17 -20.03 1.83
N TYR A 351 -23.31 -20.64 1.01
CA TYR A 351 -21.90 -20.84 1.34
C TYR A 351 -21.18 -19.51 1.57
N LEU A 352 -21.31 -18.53 0.68
CA LEU A 352 -20.68 -17.22 0.83
C LEU A 352 -21.11 -16.50 2.12
N ARG A 353 -22.37 -16.66 2.54
CA ARG A 353 -22.88 -16.13 3.81
C ARG A 353 -22.31 -16.84 5.04
N SER A 354 -21.89 -18.09 4.90
CA SER A 354 -21.26 -18.87 5.98
C SER A 354 -19.80 -18.49 6.23
N LEU A 355 -19.14 -17.82 5.28
CA LEU A 355 -17.73 -17.43 5.41
C LEU A 355 -17.49 -16.43 6.57
N PRO A 356 -16.29 -16.44 7.18
CA PRO A 356 -15.91 -15.47 8.21
C PRO A 356 -16.03 -14.01 7.74
N ILE A 357 -16.38 -13.11 8.67
CA ILE A 357 -16.41 -11.65 8.43
C ILE A 357 -14.98 -11.10 8.35
N ALA A 358 -14.16 -11.45 9.34
CA ALA A 358 -12.73 -11.14 9.34
C ALA A 358 -11.98 -12.22 8.53
N THR A 359 -11.19 -11.79 7.55
CA THR A 359 -10.39 -12.69 6.72
C THR A 359 -8.96 -12.73 7.24
N HIS A 360 -8.41 -13.93 7.43
CA HIS A 360 -7.02 -14.12 7.86
C HIS A 360 -6.00 -13.80 6.74
N PRO A 361 -4.79 -13.29 7.07
CA PRO A 361 -3.73 -12.97 6.10
C PRO A 361 -3.35 -14.10 5.16
N GLU A 362 -3.41 -15.34 5.64
CA GLU A 362 -3.04 -16.53 4.87
C GLU A 362 -3.93 -16.72 3.63
N VAL A 363 -5.17 -16.25 3.68
CA VAL A 363 -6.10 -16.25 2.53
C VAL A 363 -5.57 -15.40 1.39
N PHE A 364 -4.82 -14.33 1.70
CA PHE A 364 -4.17 -13.46 0.73
C PHE A 364 -2.76 -13.95 0.36
N GLY A 365 -2.34 -15.11 0.87
CA GLY A 365 -1.00 -15.65 0.74
C GLY A 365 0.04 -14.96 1.65
N LEU A 366 -0.37 -14.15 2.62
CA LEU A 366 0.50 -13.37 3.50
C LEU A 366 0.70 -14.05 4.86
N HIS A 367 1.81 -13.77 5.53
CA HIS A 367 2.05 -14.25 6.91
C HIS A 367 1.14 -13.50 7.91
N GLU A 368 0.84 -14.10 9.06
CA GLU A 368 -0.04 -13.49 10.10
C GLU A 368 0.43 -12.10 10.56
N ASN A 369 1.74 -11.86 10.52
CA ASN A 369 2.35 -10.58 10.86
C ASN A 369 1.88 -9.42 9.96
N ALA A 370 1.40 -9.70 8.74
CA ALA A 370 0.95 -8.67 7.81
C ALA A 370 -0.25 -7.87 8.35
N ASP A 371 -1.13 -8.52 9.14
CA ASP A 371 -2.26 -7.84 9.79
C ASP A 371 -1.78 -6.80 10.80
N ILE A 372 -0.67 -7.03 11.51
CA ILE A 372 -0.19 -6.10 12.53
C ILE A 372 0.11 -4.73 11.90
N THR A 373 0.80 -4.71 10.76
CA THR A 373 1.14 -3.46 10.07
C THR A 373 -0.12 -2.76 9.54
N LYS A 374 -1.02 -3.51 8.89
CA LYS A 374 -2.29 -2.98 8.38
C LYS A 374 -3.16 -2.42 9.51
N ASP A 375 -3.41 -3.20 10.54
CA ASP A 375 -4.31 -2.83 11.64
C ASP A 375 -3.75 -1.66 12.46
N ASN A 376 -2.43 -1.54 12.59
CA ASN A 376 -1.79 -0.36 13.19
C ASN A 376 -2.03 0.90 12.35
N GLN A 377 -1.97 0.80 11.01
CA GLN A 377 -2.27 1.93 10.13
C GLN A 377 -3.74 2.34 10.26
N GLU A 378 -4.68 1.39 10.26
CA GLU A 378 -6.11 1.68 10.47
C GLU A 378 -6.36 2.32 11.84
N THR A 379 -5.70 1.82 12.89
CA THR A 379 -5.78 2.39 14.24
C THR A 379 -5.27 3.83 14.27
N ASN A 380 -4.14 4.11 13.62
CA ASN A 380 -3.60 5.47 13.51
C ASN A 380 -4.53 6.41 12.73
N GLN A 381 -5.19 5.92 11.68
CA GLN A 381 -6.18 6.67 10.92
C GLN A 381 -7.41 6.98 11.78
N LEU A 382 -7.92 6.01 12.54
CA LEU A 382 -9.03 6.22 13.48
C LEU A 382 -8.70 7.33 14.48
N PHE A 383 -7.54 7.24 15.15
CA PHE A 383 -7.15 8.26 16.12
C PHE A 383 -6.91 9.63 15.49
N SER A 384 -6.31 9.68 14.30
CA SER A 384 -6.13 10.93 13.57
C SER A 384 -7.48 11.57 13.25
N GLY A 385 -8.45 10.78 12.80
CA GLY A 385 -9.83 11.23 12.57
C GLY A 385 -10.50 11.75 13.83
N VAL A 386 -10.37 11.05 14.96
CA VAL A 386 -10.89 11.50 16.26
C VAL A 386 -10.23 12.81 16.70
N LEU A 387 -8.91 12.95 16.54
CA LEU A 387 -8.20 14.18 16.90
C LEU A 387 -8.66 15.40 16.07
N LEU A 388 -9.06 15.18 14.80
CA LEU A 388 -9.57 16.24 13.93
C LEU A 388 -10.98 16.73 14.35
N THR A 389 -11.77 15.91 15.04
CA THR A 389 -13.12 16.28 15.50
C THR A 389 -13.12 16.90 16.90
N LEU A 390 -12.03 16.80 17.64
CA LEU A 390 -11.91 17.42 18.97
C LEU A 390 -11.71 18.94 18.86
N PRO A 391 -12.32 19.74 19.76
CA PRO A 391 -12.02 21.16 19.84
C PRO A 391 -10.54 21.35 20.18
N ARG A 392 -9.82 22.15 19.38
CA ARG A 392 -8.41 22.48 19.59
C ARG A 392 -8.23 23.30 20.88
N GLN A 393 -8.30 22.68 22.04
CA GLN A 393 -7.84 23.28 23.28
C GLN A 393 -6.31 23.19 23.34
N VAL A 394 -5.65 24.34 23.28
CA VAL A 394 -4.21 24.46 23.46
C VAL A 394 -3.92 24.16 24.94
N GLY A 395 -3.50 22.93 25.24
CA GLY A 395 -3.00 22.57 26.56
C GLY A 395 -1.73 23.38 26.87
N GLY A 396 -1.88 24.44 27.65
CA GLY A 396 -0.79 25.31 28.08
C GLY A 396 0.09 24.61 29.14
N GLY A 397 1.36 24.40 28.80
CA GLY A 397 2.36 23.85 29.73
C GLY A 397 3.69 23.41 29.11
N GLY A 398 3.79 23.32 27.78
CA GLY A 398 5.02 22.94 27.08
C GLY A 398 5.91 24.12 26.66
N LYS A 399 7.18 23.81 26.30
CA LYS A 399 8.08 24.74 25.61
C LYS A 399 7.38 25.34 24.40
N SER A 400 7.73 26.59 24.06
CA SER A 400 7.20 27.15 22.82
C SER A 400 7.68 26.34 21.61
N PRO A 401 6.91 26.28 20.51
CA PRO A 401 7.36 25.64 19.27
C PRO A 401 8.70 26.19 18.79
N GLN A 402 8.94 27.49 18.98
CA GLN A 402 10.16 28.19 18.61
C GLN A 402 11.37 27.69 19.41
N GLU A 403 11.23 27.62 20.74
CA GLU A 403 12.29 27.11 21.63
C GLU A 403 12.62 25.64 21.32
N THR A 404 11.59 24.83 21.05
CA THR A 404 11.75 23.40 20.74
C THR A 404 12.56 23.20 19.45
N VAL A 405 12.21 23.95 18.40
CA VAL A 405 12.91 23.87 17.11
C VAL A 405 14.32 24.45 17.21
N GLU A 406 14.54 25.54 17.97
CA GLU A 406 15.88 26.09 18.16
C GLU A 406 16.80 25.12 18.91
N ASP A 407 16.31 24.47 19.97
CA ASP A 407 17.07 23.46 20.71
C ASP A 407 17.43 22.27 19.82
N LEU A 408 16.49 21.78 19.01
CA LEU A 408 16.72 20.69 18.08
C LEU A 408 17.73 21.06 16.99
N ALA A 409 17.61 22.26 16.41
CA ALA A 409 18.56 22.76 15.42
C ALA A 409 19.98 22.85 15.99
N ARG A 410 20.11 23.33 17.24
CA ARG A 410 21.40 23.44 17.93
C ARG A 410 22.01 22.08 18.22
N ASP A 411 21.21 21.11 18.66
CA ASP A 411 21.66 19.74 18.92
C ASP A 411 22.18 19.08 17.63
N ILE A 412 21.41 19.13 16.53
CA ILE A 412 21.81 18.55 15.24
C ILE A 412 23.10 19.20 14.73
N LEU A 413 23.20 20.54 14.77
CA LEU A 413 24.39 21.28 14.36
C LEU A 413 25.63 20.91 15.17
N SER A 414 25.48 20.63 16.47
CA SER A 414 26.60 20.26 17.34
C SER A 414 27.18 18.88 17.05
N LYS A 415 26.35 17.97 16.50
CA LYS A 415 26.74 16.59 16.18
C LYS A 415 27.24 16.43 14.74
N LEU A 416 26.87 17.34 13.84
CA LEU A 416 27.22 17.25 12.42
C LEU A 416 28.73 17.49 12.20
N PRO A 417 29.51 16.50 11.72
CA PRO A 417 30.93 16.65 11.49
C PRO A 417 31.23 17.66 10.38
N ASN A 418 32.49 18.06 10.24
CA ASN A 418 32.93 18.91 9.12
C ASN A 418 32.84 18.15 7.79
N ASP A 419 32.69 18.91 6.70
CA ASP A 419 32.60 18.33 5.36
C ASP A 419 33.92 17.64 4.96
N PHE A 420 33.81 16.58 4.16
CA PHE A 420 34.97 15.80 3.74
C PHE A 420 35.90 16.62 2.84
N ASN A 421 37.21 16.59 3.11
CA ASN A 421 38.22 17.23 2.27
C ASN A 421 38.49 16.38 1.01
N LEU A 422 37.77 16.68 -0.07
CA LEU A 422 37.85 15.94 -1.33
C LEU A 422 39.24 15.97 -1.97
N GLU A 423 40.02 17.05 -1.81
CA GLU A 423 41.37 17.14 -2.37
C GLU A 423 42.34 16.18 -1.68
N ALA A 424 42.25 16.08 -0.35
CA ALA A 424 43.05 15.13 0.42
C ALA A 424 42.67 13.68 0.08
N VAL A 425 41.37 13.40 -0.05
CA VAL A 425 40.87 12.07 -0.44
C VAL A 425 41.34 11.70 -1.85
N MET A 426 41.28 12.61 -2.83
CA MET A 426 41.75 12.35 -4.19
C MET A 426 43.25 12.04 -4.28
N LYS A 427 44.06 12.60 -3.37
CA LYS A 427 45.49 12.27 -3.26
C LYS A 427 45.72 10.90 -2.64
N LYS A 428 44.93 10.51 -1.63
CA LYS A 428 45.04 9.22 -0.93
C LYS A 428 44.45 8.06 -1.75
N TYR A 429 43.33 8.29 -2.43
CA TYR A 429 42.60 7.33 -3.25
C TYR A 429 42.48 7.85 -4.69
N PRO A 430 43.56 7.77 -5.49
CA PRO A 430 43.53 8.23 -6.88
C PRO A 430 42.61 7.33 -7.72
N VAL A 431 42.10 7.90 -8.82
CA VAL A 431 41.33 7.13 -9.81
C VAL A 431 42.29 6.19 -10.53
N LEU A 432 42.13 4.89 -10.29
CA LEU A 432 42.95 3.84 -10.88
C LEU A 432 42.09 2.94 -11.75
N TYR A 433 42.66 2.46 -12.85
CA TYR A 433 41.96 1.50 -13.71
C TYR A 433 41.71 0.17 -12.98
N GLU A 434 42.61 -0.30 -12.11
CA GLU A 434 42.40 -1.56 -11.39
C GLU A 434 41.55 -1.43 -10.12
N GLU A 435 41.22 -0.19 -9.69
CA GLU A 435 40.46 0.04 -8.45
C GLU A 435 39.31 1.03 -8.67
N SER A 436 38.16 0.49 -9.08
CA SER A 436 36.93 1.27 -9.26
C SER A 436 36.34 1.78 -7.95
N MET A 437 36.61 1.16 -6.79
CA MET A 437 36.04 1.58 -5.51
C MET A 437 36.48 2.99 -5.11
N ASN A 438 37.68 3.41 -5.49
CA ASN A 438 38.17 4.78 -5.25
C ASN A 438 37.25 5.82 -5.92
N THR A 439 36.74 5.50 -7.11
CA THR A 439 35.80 6.39 -7.83
C THR A 439 34.45 6.41 -7.15
N VAL A 440 33.96 5.27 -6.67
CA VAL A 440 32.70 5.15 -5.92
C VAL A 440 32.78 5.99 -4.64
N LEU A 441 33.83 5.81 -3.84
CA LEU A 441 34.07 6.58 -2.62
C LEU A 441 34.01 8.08 -2.90
N ARG A 442 34.74 8.57 -3.91
CA ARG A 442 34.73 9.99 -4.28
C ARG A 442 33.33 10.52 -4.61
N GLN A 443 32.55 9.79 -5.40
CA GLN A 443 31.20 10.22 -5.81
C GLN A 443 30.24 10.26 -4.61
N GLU A 444 30.36 9.30 -3.70
CA GLU A 444 29.56 9.25 -2.48
C GLU A 444 29.86 10.43 -1.56
N LEU A 445 31.13 10.73 -1.32
CA LEU A 445 31.54 11.87 -0.48
C LEU A 445 31.05 13.22 -1.04
N ILE A 446 31.05 13.39 -2.38
CA ILE A 446 30.49 14.59 -3.02
C ILE A 446 29.00 14.74 -2.70
N ARG A 447 28.24 13.63 -2.71
CA ARG A 447 26.80 13.65 -2.40
C ARG A 447 26.55 13.96 -0.92
N PHE A 448 27.30 13.32 -0.02
CA PHE A 448 27.19 13.60 1.41
C PHE A 448 27.55 15.05 1.74
N ASN A 449 28.62 15.60 1.17
CA ASN A 449 28.97 17.02 1.37
C ASN A 449 27.86 17.96 0.92
N ARG A 450 27.21 17.69 -0.22
CA ARG A 450 26.07 18.51 -0.68
C ARG A 450 24.89 18.43 0.30
N LEU A 451 24.63 17.26 0.88
CA LEU A 451 23.57 17.09 1.87
C LEU A 451 23.94 17.82 3.18
N THR A 452 25.14 17.63 3.71
CA THR A 452 25.58 18.26 4.96
C THR A 452 25.63 19.78 4.85
N GLU A 453 26.01 20.32 3.69
CA GLU A 453 25.96 21.76 3.40
C GLU A 453 24.53 22.31 3.48
N VAL A 454 23.55 21.64 2.87
CA VAL A 454 22.14 22.05 2.91
C VAL A 454 21.56 21.93 4.33
N VAL A 455 21.84 20.84 5.04
CA VAL A 455 21.43 20.66 6.44
C VAL A 455 22.02 21.77 7.32
N ARG A 456 23.33 22.04 7.20
CA ARG A 456 24.01 23.06 8.02
C ARG A 456 23.49 24.46 7.73
N SER A 457 23.42 24.84 6.45
CA SER A 457 22.98 26.18 6.04
C SER A 457 21.53 26.46 6.42
N SER A 458 20.63 25.49 6.21
CA SER A 458 19.21 25.62 6.59
C SER A 458 19.03 25.76 8.10
N LEU A 459 19.70 24.96 8.94
CA LEU A 459 19.61 25.06 10.40
C LEU A 459 20.18 26.38 10.94
N VAL A 460 21.30 26.86 10.38
CA VAL A 460 21.87 28.16 10.75
C VAL A 460 20.93 29.30 10.38
N ASN A 461 20.36 29.27 9.18
CA ASN A 461 19.43 30.30 8.71
C ASN A 461 18.09 30.26 9.48
N LEU A 462 17.60 29.07 9.83
CA LEU A 462 16.43 28.89 10.68
C LEU A 462 16.64 29.53 12.05
N GLY A 463 17.78 29.28 12.70
CA GLY A 463 18.11 29.89 13.98
C GLY A 463 18.20 31.43 13.92
N LYS A 464 18.69 31.98 12.79
CA LYS A 464 18.68 33.43 12.54
C LYS A 464 17.28 33.97 12.28
N ALA A 465 16.44 33.23 11.55
CA ALA A 465 15.07 33.61 11.23
C ALA A 465 14.17 33.65 12.48
N ILE A 466 14.31 32.66 13.38
CA ILE A 466 13.62 32.65 14.68
C ILE A 466 13.99 33.89 15.51
N LYS A 467 15.24 34.36 15.42
CA LYS A 467 15.74 35.58 16.09
C LYS A 467 15.40 36.88 15.36
N GLY A 468 14.69 36.82 14.23
CA GLY A 468 14.34 37.98 13.41
C GLY A 468 15.52 38.61 12.64
N GLN A 469 16.65 37.91 12.52
CA GLN A 469 17.85 38.40 11.82
C GLN A 469 17.82 38.12 10.31
N VAL A 470 17.01 37.14 9.89
CA VAL A 470 16.78 36.75 8.50
C VAL A 470 15.28 36.63 8.29
N LEU A 471 14.78 36.94 7.08
CA LEU A 471 13.38 36.77 6.74
C LEU A 471 13.00 35.28 6.74
N MET A 472 11.88 34.93 7.36
CA MET A 472 11.30 33.59 7.25
C MET A 472 10.76 33.40 5.82
N SER A 473 11.50 32.67 4.99
CA SER A 473 11.03 32.24 3.67
C SER A 473 10.08 31.04 3.79
N SER A 474 9.33 30.74 2.74
CA SER A 474 8.50 29.52 2.68
C SER A 474 9.32 28.25 2.92
N GLU A 475 10.54 28.19 2.38
CA GLU A 475 11.45 27.05 2.57
C GLU A 475 11.88 26.88 4.03
N LEU A 476 12.16 27.99 4.74
CA LEU A 476 12.51 27.93 6.17
C LEU A 476 11.30 27.63 7.05
N GLU A 477 10.11 28.09 6.65
CA GLU A 477 8.84 27.75 7.30
C GLU A 477 8.53 26.25 7.16
N ASP A 478 8.79 25.66 5.98
CA ASP A 478 8.67 24.21 5.78
C ASP A 478 9.66 23.42 6.65
N VAL A 479 10.90 23.90 6.79
CA VAL A 479 11.88 23.30 7.72
C VAL A 479 11.38 23.40 9.15
N PHE A 480 10.89 24.56 9.58
CA PHE A 480 10.34 24.78 10.92
C PHE A 480 9.19 23.82 11.23
N ASN A 481 8.20 23.75 10.34
CA ASN A 481 7.02 22.91 10.49
C ASN A 481 7.39 21.41 10.45
N SER A 482 8.32 21.02 9.57
CA SER A 482 8.79 19.62 9.49
C SER A 482 9.52 19.20 10.76
N MET A 483 10.40 20.05 11.29
CA MET A 483 11.13 19.79 12.54
C MET A 483 10.19 19.69 13.73
N LEU A 484 9.18 20.57 13.82
CA LEU A 484 8.16 20.52 14.86
C LEU A 484 7.32 19.23 14.77
N GLY A 485 7.01 18.80 13.55
CA GLY A 485 6.29 17.55 13.28
C GLY A 485 7.14 16.28 13.32
N GLY A 486 8.44 16.36 13.64
CA GLY A 486 9.35 15.21 13.67
C GLY A 486 9.64 14.58 12.30
N LYS A 487 9.46 15.32 11.21
CA LYS A 487 9.68 14.88 9.82
C LYS A 487 10.95 15.48 9.23
N VAL A 488 11.55 14.78 8.27
CA VAL A 488 12.69 15.29 7.51
C VAL A 488 12.22 16.43 6.59
N PRO A 489 12.82 17.63 6.64
CA PRO A 489 12.45 18.75 5.77
C PRO A 489 12.55 18.44 4.28
N PRO A 490 11.63 18.95 3.42
CA PRO A 490 11.63 18.68 1.98
C PRO A 490 12.94 19.03 1.28
N MET A 491 13.59 20.14 1.67
CA MET A 491 14.85 20.56 1.06
C MET A 491 16.02 19.62 1.39
N TRP A 492 15.97 18.92 2.54
CA TRP A 492 16.94 17.88 2.89
C TRP A 492 16.63 16.62 2.10
N ALA A 493 15.36 16.20 2.06
CA ALA A 493 14.93 15.01 1.32
C ALA A 493 15.29 15.09 -0.17
N ALA A 494 15.18 16.27 -0.79
CA ALA A 494 15.57 16.50 -2.19
C ALA A 494 17.07 16.30 -2.46
N LYS A 495 17.91 16.40 -1.42
CA LYS A 495 19.37 16.20 -1.47
C LYS A 495 19.81 15.03 -0.61
N SER A 496 18.89 14.15 -0.22
CA SER A 496 19.18 12.97 0.60
C SER A 496 19.03 11.68 -0.18
N TYR A 497 19.52 10.59 0.41
CA TYR A 497 19.16 9.25 0.02
C TYR A 497 17.68 8.99 0.39
N PRO A 498 16.98 8.09 -0.32
CA PRO A 498 15.60 7.74 0.05
C PRO A 498 15.57 7.25 1.49
N SER A 499 14.67 7.76 2.32
CA SER A 499 14.49 7.35 3.71
C SER A 499 13.06 7.68 4.16
N LEU A 500 12.48 6.80 4.96
CA LEU A 500 11.16 7.00 5.59
C LEU A 500 11.29 7.26 7.11
N LYS A 501 12.52 7.37 7.61
CA LYS A 501 12.79 7.55 9.03
C LYS A 501 12.25 8.89 9.55
N PRO A 502 11.72 8.95 10.79
CA PRO A 502 11.45 10.21 11.44
C PRO A 502 12.74 10.99 11.65
N LEU A 503 12.63 12.30 11.88
CA LEU A 503 13.77 13.22 11.92
C LEU A 503 14.90 12.77 12.86
N GLY A 504 14.56 12.29 14.07
CA GLY A 504 15.55 11.83 15.04
C GLY A 504 16.37 10.64 14.53
N SER A 505 15.69 9.58 14.11
CA SER A 505 16.33 8.37 13.55
C SER A 505 17.07 8.65 12.25
N TYR A 506 16.53 9.53 11.41
CA TYR A 506 17.20 9.98 10.18
C TYR A 506 18.53 10.67 10.47
N VAL A 507 18.59 11.59 11.45
CA VAL A 507 19.84 12.26 11.82
C VAL A 507 20.85 11.26 12.38
N SER A 508 20.43 10.31 13.22
CA SER A 508 21.31 9.26 13.74
C SER A 508 21.88 8.38 12.62
N ASP A 509 21.05 7.98 11.67
CA ASP A 509 21.45 7.21 10.49
C ASP A 509 22.43 7.99 9.61
N LEU A 510 22.17 9.28 9.34
CA LEU A 510 23.07 10.15 8.60
C LEU A 510 24.45 10.24 9.26
N LEU A 511 24.51 10.44 10.58
CA LEU A 511 25.77 10.50 11.32
C LEU A 511 26.55 9.18 11.24
N THR A 512 25.84 8.04 11.32
CA THR A 512 26.46 6.71 11.20
C THR A 512 27.05 6.50 9.81
N ARG A 513 26.39 6.97 8.75
CA ARG A 513 26.92 6.93 7.37
C ARG A 513 28.16 7.79 7.20
N LEU A 514 28.14 9.00 7.74
CA LEU A 514 29.31 9.89 7.69
C LEU A 514 30.50 9.27 8.43
N ALA A 515 30.26 8.64 9.58
CA ALA A 515 31.29 7.92 10.33
C ALA A 515 31.87 6.75 9.53
N PHE A 516 31.02 5.94 8.89
CA PHE A 516 31.44 4.81 8.04
C PHE A 516 32.40 5.25 6.92
N PHE A 517 32.05 6.32 6.20
CA PHE A 517 32.94 6.85 5.15
C PHE A 517 34.21 7.50 5.71
N GLN A 518 34.13 8.11 6.90
CA GLN A 518 35.31 8.69 7.55
C GLN A 518 36.30 7.61 8.00
N GLU A 519 35.81 6.49 8.52
CA GLU A 519 36.60 5.30 8.86
C GLU A 519 37.28 4.73 7.62
N TRP A 520 36.55 4.59 6.51
CA TRP A 520 37.13 4.19 5.22
C TRP A 520 38.25 5.16 4.78
N ILE A 521 38.03 6.47 4.86
CA ILE A 521 39.08 7.45 4.52
C ILE A 521 40.32 7.26 5.39
N ASN A 522 40.17 6.95 6.67
CA ASN A 522 41.28 6.86 7.63
C ASN A 522 42.04 5.54 7.51
N GLU A 523 41.33 4.42 7.56
CA GLU A 523 41.87 3.08 7.77
C GLU A 523 42.01 2.25 6.50
N GLY A 524 41.30 2.60 5.42
CA GLY A 524 41.26 1.80 4.20
C GLY A 524 39.87 1.24 3.91
N PRO A 525 39.69 0.53 2.78
CA PRO A 525 38.42 -0.13 2.48
C PRO A 525 38.02 -1.13 3.58
N PRO A 526 36.76 -1.13 4.03
CA PRO A 526 36.30 -2.07 5.04
C PRO A 526 36.26 -3.50 4.48
N ILE A 527 36.51 -4.50 5.34
CA ILE A 527 36.36 -5.92 5.00
C ILE A 527 34.90 -6.22 4.61
N VAL A 528 33.95 -5.64 5.36
CA VAL A 528 32.52 -5.82 5.15
C VAL A 528 31.85 -4.48 4.93
N PHE A 529 31.33 -4.29 3.72
CA PHE A 529 30.67 -3.06 3.29
C PHE A 529 29.26 -2.98 3.85
N TRP A 530 28.92 -1.83 4.44
CA TRP A 530 27.55 -1.52 4.81
C TRP A 530 26.78 -1.05 3.57
N ILE A 531 26.17 -1.97 2.82
CA ILE A 531 25.56 -1.67 1.51
C ILE A 531 24.47 -0.61 1.63
N SER A 532 23.68 -0.68 2.70
CA SER A 532 22.62 0.30 2.94
C SER A 532 23.12 1.66 3.37
N GLY A 533 24.40 1.80 3.74
CA GLY A 533 25.07 3.06 4.07
C GLY A 533 25.38 3.93 2.85
N PHE A 534 25.46 3.34 1.66
CA PHE A 534 25.69 4.07 0.42
C PHE A 534 24.47 4.90 0.02
N TYR A 535 24.74 6.08 -0.50
CA TYR A 535 23.79 6.97 -1.13
C TYR A 535 23.26 6.35 -2.44
N PHE A 536 24.16 5.77 -3.26
CA PHE A 536 23.79 5.07 -4.49
C PHE A 536 24.45 3.69 -4.59
N THR A 537 23.74 2.70 -4.08
CA THR A 537 24.09 1.27 -4.07
C THR A 537 24.52 0.71 -5.44
N GLN A 538 23.95 1.20 -6.54
CA GLN A 538 24.26 0.73 -7.88
C GLN A 538 25.69 1.10 -8.30
N SER A 539 26.21 2.27 -7.90
CA SER A 539 27.61 2.61 -8.17
C SER A 539 28.56 1.65 -7.46
N PHE A 540 28.21 1.23 -6.24
CA PHE A 540 28.97 0.22 -5.52
C PHE A 540 28.95 -1.13 -6.25
N LEU A 541 27.76 -1.65 -6.59
CA LEU A 541 27.63 -2.93 -7.31
C LEU A 541 28.39 -2.93 -8.64
N THR A 542 28.22 -1.87 -9.45
CA THR A 542 28.95 -1.72 -10.71
C THR A 542 30.46 -1.63 -10.48
N GLY A 543 30.91 -0.97 -9.42
CA GLY A 543 32.33 -0.91 -9.08
C GLY A 543 32.91 -2.30 -8.76
N VAL A 544 32.16 -3.14 -8.05
CA VAL A 544 32.57 -4.53 -7.75
C VAL A 544 32.66 -5.34 -9.04
N SER A 545 31.63 -5.29 -9.89
CA SER A 545 31.64 -5.97 -11.20
C SER A 545 32.77 -5.46 -12.10
N GLN A 546 33.08 -4.16 -12.07
CA GLN A 546 34.18 -3.59 -12.85
C GLN A 546 35.56 -4.09 -12.41
N ASN A 547 35.81 -4.19 -11.10
CA ASN A 547 37.07 -4.74 -10.60
C ASN A 547 37.25 -6.19 -11.08
N TYR A 548 36.19 -7.02 -11.00
CA TYR A 548 36.22 -8.39 -11.50
C TYR A 548 36.39 -8.46 -13.03
N ALA A 549 35.62 -7.67 -13.78
CA ALA A 549 35.70 -7.58 -15.24
C ALA A 549 37.11 -7.28 -15.73
N ARG A 550 37.82 -6.35 -15.05
CA ARG A 550 39.17 -5.94 -15.40
C ARG A 550 40.21 -7.01 -15.03
N LYS A 551 40.11 -7.58 -13.82
CA LYS A 551 40.99 -8.65 -13.34
C LYS A 551 40.95 -9.89 -14.24
N TYR A 552 39.76 -10.29 -14.70
CA TYR A 552 39.58 -11.51 -15.52
C TYR A 552 39.36 -11.25 -17.01
N THR A 553 39.33 -9.98 -17.45
CA THR A 553 39.07 -9.59 -18.85
C THR A 553 37.75 -10.17 -19.41
N ILE A 554 36.69 -10.11 -18.60
CA ILE A 554 35.34 -10.56 -18.98
C ILE A 554 34.46 -9.33 -19.27
N PRO A 555 33.65 -9.32 -20.34
CA PRO A 555 32.69 -8.24 -20.59
C PRO A 555 31.73 -8.05 -19.41
N ILE A 556 31.56 -6.80 -18.95
CA ILE A 556 30.74 -6.49 -17.77
C ILE A 556 29.29 -6.97 -17.88
N ASP A 557 28.75 -7.01 -19.09
CA ASP A 557 27.37 -7.42 -19.36
C ASP A 557 27.13 -8.93 -19.14
N HIS A 558 28.21 -9.73 -19.04
CA HIS A 558 28.13 -11.16 -18.74
C HIS A 558 28.32 -11.47 -17.26
N ILE A 559 28.60 -10.46 -16.43
CA ILE A 559 28.88 -10.65 -15.00
C ILE A 559 27.59 -10.53 -14.19
N GLY A 560 27.36 -11.50 -13.32
CA GLY A 560 26.33 -11.47 -12.30
C GLY A 560 26.93 -11.72 -10.92
N PHE A 561 26.07 -11.85 -9.91
CA PHE A 561 26.48 -12.18 -8.54
C PHE A 561 25.84 -13.49 -8.09
N GLU A 562 26.66 -14.41 -7.60
CA GLU A 562 26.21 -15.48 -6.70
C GLU A 562 26.23 -14.96 -5.25
N PHE A 563 25.36 -15.53 -4.43
CA PHE A 563 25.17 -15.10 -3.05
C PHE A 563 25.46 -16.27 -2.12
N GLU A 564 26.56 -16.16 -1.38
CA GLU A 564 26.99 -17.18 -0.42
C GLU A 564 27.13 -16.56 0.98
N GLU A 565 26.84 -17.32 2.03
CA GLU A 565 27.20 -16.94 3.39
C GLU A 565 28.68 -17.28 3.62
N HIS A 566 29.45 -16.33 4.19
CA HIS A 566 30.90 -16.53 4.38
C HIS A 566 31.41 -15.93 5.70
N SER A 567 32.44 -16.55 6.27
CA SER A 567 33.11 -16.11 7.51
C SER A 567 34.03 -14.90 7.26
N MET A 568 33.93 -13.90 8.15
CA MET A 568 34.39 -12.52 7.95
C MET A 568 35.86 -12.28 8.32
N GLU A 569 36.75 -13.26 8.17
CA GLU A 569 38.11 -13.17 8.72
C GLU A 569 39.11 -12.44 7.80
N GLU A 570 38.89 -12.45 6.49
CA GLU A 570 39.80 -11.83 5.49
C GLU A 570 39.02 -11.03 4.43
N MET A 571 39.71 -10.14 3.70
CA MET A 571 39.10 -9.45 2.56
C MET A 571 38.77 -10.45 1.44
N ALA A 572 37.64 -10.24 0.75
CA ALA A 572 37.26 -11.07 -0.38
C ALA A 572 38.31 -10.94 -1.50
N GLU A 573 38.81 -12.08 -2.02
CA GLU A 573 39.72 -12.09 -3.17
C GLU A 573 39.04 -11.52 -4.42
N ASP A 574 37.75 -11.84 -4.58
CA ASP A 574 36.86 -11.33 -5.60
C ASP A 574 35.48 -11.01 -5.01
N GLY A 575 34.91 -9.90 -5.45
CA GLY A 575 33.60 -9.46 -4.97
C GLY A 575 33.64 -8.59 -3.73
N ALA A 576 32.57 -8.63 -2.95
CA ALA A 576 32.47 -7.87 -1.71
C ALA A 576 31.55 -8.53 -0.69
N TYR A 577 31.94 -8.54 0.59
CA TYR A 577 31.04 -8.89 1.69
C TYR A 577 30.15 -7.71 2.04
N VAL A 578 28.84 -7.93 2.14
CA VAL A 578 27.85 -6.88 2.43
C VAL A 578 27.01 -7.19 3.65
N LYS A 579 26.74 -6.16 4.44
CA LYS A 579 25.82 -6.19 5.58
C LYS A 579 24.79 -5.06 5.52
N GLY A 580 23.75 -5.18 6.33
CA GLY A 580 22.74 -4.13 6.52
C GLY A 580 21.53 -4.27 5.61
N LEU A 581 21.15 -5.52 5.31
CA LEU A 581 19.88 -5.86 4.67
C LEU A 581 18.93 -6.46 5.72
N PHE A 582 17.65 -6.18 5.58
CA PHE A 582 16.59 -6.68 6.44
C PHE A 582 15.57 -7.43 5.60
N LEU A 583 15.20 -8.64 6.00
CA LEU A 583 14.18 -9.43 5.32
C LEU A 583 12.81 -9.09 5.89
N GLU A 584 11.86 -8.77 5.03
CA GLU A 584 10.46 -8.51 5.36
C GLU A 584 9.58 -9.62 4.79
N GLY A 585 8.63 -10.12 5.58
CA GLY A 585 7.71 -11.19 5.18
C GLY A 585 8.29 -12.61 5.27
N ALA A 586 9.55 -12.74 5.67
CA ALA A 586 10.21 -13.99 5.99
C ALA A 586 11.32 -13.76 7.02
N ARG A 587 12.01 -14.83 7.46
CA ARG A 587 13.23 -14.77 8.27
C ARG A 587 14.37 -15.51 7.61
N TRP A 588 15.60 -15.20 8.00
CA TRP A 588 16.74 -16.03 7.66
C TRP A 588 16.93 -17.09 8.74
N ASP A 589 16.74 -18.36 8.38
CA ASP A 589 16.95 -19.45 9.31
C ASP A 589 18.45 -19.78 9.39
N ARG A 590 19.07 -19.40 10.50
CA ARG A 590 20.51 -19.53 10.74
C ARG A 590 20.95 -20.98 11.01
N GLU A 591 20.02 -21.90 11.29
CA GLU A 591 20.34 -23.31 11.49
C GLU A 591 20.35 -24.06 10.16
N THR A 592 19.40 -23.76 9.28
CA THR A 592 19.25 -24.42 7.98
C THR A 592 19.89 -23.65 6.82
N MET A 593 20.34 -22.41 7.05
CA MET A 593 20.93 -21.50 6.05
C MET A 593 20.03 -21.28 4.83
N GLN A 594 18.72 -21.14 5.08
CA GLN A 594 17.71 -20.90 4.05
C GLN A 594 16.64 -19.93 4.55
N ILE A 595 15.84 -19.42 3.62
CA ILE A 595 14.69 -18.61 3.97
C ILE A 595 13.65 -19.45 4.72
N GLY A 596 13.07 -18.88 5.78
CA GLY A 596 12.02 -19.50 6.58
C GLY A 596 10.86 -18.55 6.88
N GLU A 597 9.75 -19.09 7.39
CA GLU A 597 8.60 -18.28 7.82
C GLU A 597 8.96 -17.35 8.98
N SER A 598 8.43 -16.13 8.97
CA SER A 598 8.66 -15.15 10.03
C SER A 598 8.19 -15.66 11.39
N LEU A 599 8.89 -15.28 12.45
CA LEU A 599 8.38 -15.54 13.80
C LEU A 599 7.19 -14.62 14.10
N PRO A 600 6.20 -15.07 14.88
CA PRO A 600 5.06 -14.23 15.26
C PRO A 600 5.52 -12.88 15.83
N LYS A 601 4.95 -11.80 15.30
CA LYS A 601 5.18 -10.38 15.67
C LYS A 601 6.57 -9.82 15.36
N ILE A 602 7.46 -10.61 14.77
CA ILE A 602 8.73 -10.13 14.24
C ILE A 602 8.53 -9.81 12.77
N LEU A 603 8.39 -8.52 12.45
CA LEU A 603 8.08 -8.05 11.09
C LEU A 603 9.30 -8.12 10.16
N TYR A 604 10.50 -7.92 10.72
CA TYR A 604 11.75 -7.87 10.00
C TYR A 604 12.80 -8.75 10.69
N ASP A 605 13.60 -9.49 9.92
CA ASP A 605 14.81 -10.16 10.41
C ASP A 605 16.05 -9.57 9.74
N SER A 606 17.15 -9.47 10.47
CA SER A 606 18.42 -9.02 9.89
C SER A 606 19.05 -10.14 9.06
N MET A 607 19.37 -9.85 7.81
CA MET A 607 20.12 -10.80 6.97
C MET A 607 21.55 -10.97 7.50
N PRO A 608 22.15 -12.16 7.35
CA PRO A 608 23.57 -12.36 7.63
C PRO A 608 24.43 -11.54 6.67
N VAL A 609 25.74 -11.61 6.87
CA VAL A 609 26.68 -11.05 5.90
C VAL A 609 26.66 -11.93 4.65
N ILE A 610 26.41 -11.30 3.51
CA ILE A 610 26.32 -11.98 2.22
C ILE A 610 27.58 -11.67 1.42
N TRP A 611 28.19 -12.68 0.83
CA TRP A 611 29.23 -12.50 -0.17
C TRP A 611 28.60 -12.25 -1.53
N LEU A 612 28.82 -11.06 -2.10
CA LEU A 612 28.52 -10.76 -3.49
C LEU A 612 29.66 -11.28 -4.35
N LYS A 613 29.56 -12.54 -4.78
CA LYS A 613 30.60 -13.21 -5.54
C LYS A 613 30.36 -13.02 -7.05
N PRO A 614 31.19 -12.22 -7.74
CA PRO A 614 31.02 -11.98 -9.17
C PRO A 614 31.41 -13.24 -9.96
N GLY A 615 30.66 -13.52 -11.03
CA GLY A 615 30.93 -14.63 -11.93
C GLY A 615 30.18 -14.47 -13.26
N GLU A 616 30.40 -15.39 -14.20
CA GLU A 616 29.65 -15.38 -15.46
C GLU A 616 28.21 -15.85 -15.23
N SER A 617 27.23 -15.00 -15.51
CA SER A 617 25.81 -15.27 -15.24
C SER A 617 25.28 -16.54 -15.91
N SER A 618 25.88 -16.96 -17.03
CA SER A 618 25.52 -18.20 -17.75
C SER A 618 25.92 -19.48 -17.01
N ALA A 619 26.84 -19.39 -16.05
CA ALA A 619 27.32 -20.54 -15.29
C ALA A 619 26.52 -20.79 -13.99
N PHE A 620 25.66 -19.85 -13.59
CA PHE A 620 24.95 -19.92 -12.30
C PHE A 620 23.86 -20.99 -12.30
N LEU A 621 23.77 -21.74 -11.20
CA LEU A 621 22.76 -22.77 -10.98
C LEU A 621 21.57 -22.19 -10.23
N HIS A 622 20.40 -22.19 -10.86
CA HIS A 622 19.19 -21.55 -10.37
C HIS A 622 18.19 -22.55 -9.77
N GLU A 623 18.67 -23.49 -8.95
CA GLU A 623 17.86 -24.58 -8.38
C GLU A 623 17.56 -24.34 -6.89
N ASN A 624 16.33 -24.61 -6.45
CA ASN A 624 15.90 -24.45 -5.04
C ASN A 624 16.21 -23.06 -4.45
N ILE A 625 15.99 -22.02 -5.25
CA ILE A 625 16.21 -20.64 -4.87
C ILE A 625 14.93 -19.82 -4.95
N TYR A 626 14.87 -18.77 -4.13
CA TYR A 626 13.97 -17.64 -4.25
C TYR A 626 14.73 -16.40 -4.72
N SER A 627 14.38 -15.89 -5.90
CA SER A 627 14.85 -14.59 -6.37
C SER A 627 14.15 -13.47 -5.58
N CYS A 628 14.81 -13.01 -4.51
CA CYS A 628 14.33 -12.02 -3.57
C CYS A 628 14.65 -10.60 -4.05
N PRO A 629 13.65 -9.73 -4.29
CA PRO A 629 13.90 -8.35 -4.66
C PRO A 629 14.45 -7.55 -3.46
N VAL A 630 15.44 -6.69 -3.72
CA VAL A 630 16.02 -5.78 -2.74
C VAL A 630 15.57 -4.35 -3.03
N TYR A 631 15.06 -3.64 -2.02
CA TYR A 631 14.63 -2.25 -2.11
C TYR A 631 15.38 -1.35 -1.15
N LYS A 632 15.49 -0.06 -1.47
CA LYS A 632 16.13 0.92 -0.59
C LYS A 632 15.28 1.23 0.65
N THR A 633 13.96 1.19 0.54
CA THR A 633 12.99 1.50 1.61
C THR A 633 11.79 0.54 1.58
N SER A 634 11.07 0.43 2.70
CA SER A 634 9.83 -0.36 2.81
C SER A 634 8.72 0.08 1.85
N ALA A 635 8.81 1.29 1.26
CA ALA A 635 7.85 1.75 0.26
C ALA A 635 7.81 0.87 -1.00
N ARG A 636 8.93 0.19 -1.34
CA ARG A 636 9.16 -0.67 -2.53
C ARG A 636 8.84 -0.06 -3.91
N ARG A 637 8.35 1.18 -3.94
CA ARG A 637 8.02 1.97 -5.14
C ARG A 637 8.85 3.24 -5.23
N GLY A 638 8.91 3.79 -6.44
CA GLY A 638 9.71 4.95 -6.80
C GLY A 638 9.36 5.38 -8.23
N THR A 639 10.10 6.35 -8.78
CA THR A 639 9.96 6.69 -10.21
C THR A 639 10.49 5.55 -11.07
N LEU A 640 9.79 5.21 -12.16
CA LEU A 640 10.26 4.22 -13.13
C LEU A 640 11.42 4.81 -13.94
N SER A 641 12.53 4.09 -14.01
CA SER A 641 13.67 4.41 -14.86
C SER A 641 13.36 4.11 -16.33
N THR A 642 14.23 4.55 -17.24
CA THR A 642 14.19 4.17 -18.67
C THR A 642 14.31 2.66 -18.90
N THR A 643 14.81 1.91 -17.92
CA THR A 643 14.89 0.44 -17.94
C THR A 643 13.62 -0.25 -17.41
N GLY A 644 12.59 0.52 -17.00
CA GLY A 644 11.34 -0.02 -16.46
C GLY A 644 11.40 -0.43 -14.99
N HIS A 645 12.54 -0.26 -14.31
CA HIS A 645 12.68 -0.56 -12.89
C HIS A 645 12.40 0.65 -12.01
N SER A 646 11.87 0.42 -10.81
CA SER A 646 11.74 1.46 -9.80
C SER A 646 13.12 2.00 -9.38
N THR A 647 13.25 3.30 -9.17
CA THR A 647 14.44 3.92 -8.54
C THR A 647 14.71 3.43 -7.11
N ASN A 648 13.72 2.78 -6.49
CA ASN A 648 13.81 2.14 -5.18
C ASN A 648 14.37 0.71 -5.26
N PHE A 649 14.28 0.05 -6.41
CA PHE A 649 14.82 -1.29 -6.63
C PHE A 649 16.36 -1.24 -6.68
N VAL A 650 17.01 -2.22 -6.04
CA VAL A 650 18.47 -2.33 -5.96
C VAL A 650 18.98 -3.42 -6.89
N LEU A 651 18.72 -4.68 -6.54
CA LEU A 651 18.99 -5.89 -7.32
C LEU A 651 18.06 -7.01 -6.85
N SER A 652 18.11 -8.18 -7.49
CA SER A 652 17.49 -9.40 -6.95
C SER A 652 18.60 -10.32 -6.41
N ILE A 653 18.45 -10.76 -5.16
CA ILE A 653 19.36 -11.69 -4.50
C ILE A 653 18.73 -13.08 -4.51
N GLU A 654 19.51 -14.09 -4.88
CA GLU A 654 19.06 -15.48 -4.87
C GLU A 654 19.27 -16.07 -3.48
N LEU A 655 18.18 -16.43 -2.81
CA LEU A 655 18.18 -17.02 -1.48
C LEU A 655 17.84 -18.50 -1.55
N PRO A 656 18.61 -19.41 -0.92
CA PRO A 656 18.24 -20.81 -0.80
C PRO A 656 16.86 -20.99 -0.16
N SER A 657 16.06 -21.90 -0.71
CA SER A 657 14.67 -22.13 -0.32
C SER A 657 14.25 -23.58 -0.51
N ASP A 658 13.60 -24.16 0.50
CA ASP A 658 12.93 -25.46 0.44
C ASP A 658 11.50 -25.39 -0.14
N GLN A 659 10.91 -24.19 -0.21
CA GLN A 659 9.61 -23.95 -0.81
C GLN A 659 9.71 -23.44 -2.26
N PRO A 660 8.68 -23.67 -3.10
CA PRO A 660 8.61 -23.07 -4.43
C PRO A 660 8.60 -21.54 -4.37
N GLN A 661 9.18 -20.87 -5.38
CA GLN A 661 9.21 -19.40 -5.42
C GLN A 661 7.84 -18.74 -5.26
N LYS A 662 6.78 -19.36 -5.77
CA LYS A 662 5.39 -18.89 -5.65
C LYS A 662 4.96 -18.66 -4.20
N HIS A 663 5.45 -19.48 -3.27
CA HIS A 663 5.20 -19.32 -1.84
C HIS A 663 5.68 -17.96 -1.35
N TRP A 664 6.96 -17.66 -1.55
CA TRP A 664 7.58 -16.40 -1.11
C TRP A 664 7.11 -15.17 -1.90
N ILE A 665 6.77 -15.34 -3.18
CA ILE A 665 6.12 -14.29 -3.98
C ILE A 665 4.79 -13.92 -3.33
N ASN A 666 3.95 -14.90 -3.02
CA ASN A 666 2.64 -14.66 -2.39
C ASN A 666 2.79 -14.06 -0.99
N ARG A 667 3.79 -14.48 -0.21
CA ARG A 667 4.13 -13.89 1.09
C ARG A 667 4.62 -12.44 1.00
N GLY A 668 4.93 -11.95 -0.20
CA GLY A 668 5.41 -10.58 -0.40
C GLY A 668 6.82 -10.38 0.15
N VAL A 669 7.66 -11.42 0.12
CA VAL A 669 9.02 -11.34 0.66
C VAL A 669 9.86 -10.34 -0.12
N ALA A 670 10.56 -9.48 0.61
CA ALA A 670 11.60 -8.63 0.02
C ALA A 670 12.69 -8.33 1.05
N ALA A 671 13.88 -7.98 0.56
CA ALA A 671 14.93 -7.43 1.37
C ALA A 671 14.92 -5.90 1.30
N LEU A 672 15.18 -5.24 2.42
CA LEU A 672 15.18 -3.80 2.58
C LEU A 672 16.57 -3.33 3.02
N CYS A 673 17.07 -2.24 2.44
CA CYS A 673 18.30 -1.60 2.91
C CYS A 673 18.09 -0.87 4.24
N GLN A 674 16.88 -0.38 4.52
CA GLN A 674 16.61 0.32 5.78
C GLN A 674 15.18 0.08 6.26
N LEU A 675 15.02 0.13 7.58
CA LEU A 675 13.73 0.13 8.27
C LEU A 675 13.26 1.58 8.48
N ASP A 676 11.98 1.73 8.82
CA ASP A 676 11.32 3.03 8.95
C ASP A 676 11.54 3.71 10.31
N ASP A 677 12.13 3.01 11.28
CA ASP A 677 12.33 3.46 12.67
C ASP A 677 13.78 3.70 13.07
#